data_AF-A0A942NAC7-F1
#
_entry.id   AF-A0A942NAC7-F1
#
_cell.length_a   1.000
_cell.length_b   1.000
_cell.length_c   1.000
_cell.angle_alpha   90.00
_cell.angle_beta   90.00
_cell.angle_gamma   90.00
#
_symmetry.space_group_name_H-M   'P 1'
#
loop_
_entity.id
_entity.type
_entity.pdbx_description
1 polymer ?
#
loop_
_entity_poly.entity_id
_entity_poly.type
_entity_poly.pdbx_seq_one_letter_code
_entity_poly.pdbx_strand_id
1 'polypeptide(L)'
;MKIKILILFLLFISIKLLFAEKYIVINGPIRTTQCSSTKMARCPNYIRWINNTIAWKINENGCCFNDNISVRDLESAVKNGFNSWDTISTADFNFFYQGETDALFGNDGENLIYWAEENDIAFQNGGPLAGTGSGTLAITILTVNEYEEILDSDIIFNGRDHSWKVDNTDPDIWAVTSHEVGHVLGLFHTEVTNLPVSELPTMIFYYNSLFGRDLSFDDRVGASFLYGGNLIDDEDFAGNIYLKFDINILRGKSLNIQPGASIKMFLGASIRVRGQLNAIATQSQNISFINYRNNDIWSGIYFLAESQGSMNYCIVKNVNNHMGAAINIDCSSPKIQNCIIVNNTGYKGGIRIYHGSEPQIQNNVVAHNIANYGGGILCCENSNPVFINNTIAYNFADSAGGGLYCDSNSDPIFINNIFYGNTSSFGSQIYINDYESDPAFAYCNLQGGKEKYEGIGAGINYTGLFENNIDYDPSFVKAELDNFFLSDFSPCISSGIDSIEIAGMLYRMPPLCAGGNYRPSPIGTKPDIGAYENLLGSKALNEKGLPSLFLNQNYPNPFNPSTVISWQSPAGSHQTIKVFDVLGNEIATLVDEYKPAGRYIVEFSINSGEDRNLSSGVYFYRLKSGDFVQTRKMILIK
;
A
#
# COMPACT_ATOMS: atom_id res chain seq x y z
N MET A 1 36.56 1.94 -18.79
CA MET A 1 36.55 2.03 -20.26
C MET A 1 35.26 1.37 -20.73
N LYS A 2 34.21 2.01 -21.26
CA LYS A 2 33.84 3.40 -21.54
C LYS A 2 32.29 3.45 -21.46
N ILE A 3 31.76 4.40 -20.70
CA ILE A 3 30.63 5.30 -21.03
C ILE A 3 29.30 4.64 -21.48
N LYS A 4 28.30 4.69 -20.59
CA LYS A 4 26.97 5.30 -20.86
C LYS A 4 26.24 5.57 -19.53
N ILE A 5 26.54 6.73 -18.97
CA ILE A 5 25.68 7.48 -18.03
C ILE A 5 24.93 8.51 -18.89
N LEU A 6 23.69 8.80 -18.50
CA LEU A 6 22.84 9.95 -18.90
C LEU A 6 21.94 9.77 -20.13
N ILE A 7 20.72 10.33 -20.01
CA ILE A 7 19.51 10.28 -20.86
C ILE A 7 18.62 9.08 -20.46
N LEU A 8 17.59 9.18 -19.60
CA LEU A 8 16.48 10.15 -19.62
C LEU A 8 15.85 10.27 -18.20
N PHE A 9 16.32 11.21 -17.39
CA PHE A 9 15.63 11.69 -16.17
C PHE A 9 15.32 13.16 -16.45
N LEU A 10 14.18 13.42 -17.11
CA LEU A 10 13.50 14.72 -17.25
C LEU A 10 12.39 14.59 -18.30
N LEU A 11 11.16 14.33 -17.85
CA LEU A 11 9.94 14.77 -18.54
C LEU A 11 8.80 14.87 -17.51
N PHE A 12 8.93 15.83 -16.59
CA PHE A 12 7.78 16.68 -16.31
C PHE A 12 7.64 17.57 -17.56
N ILE A 13 6.55 17.42 -18.32
CA ILE A 13 5.85 18.48 -19.07
C ILE A 13 4.73 17.86 -19.91
N SER A 14 3.55 18.47 -19.81
CA SER A 14 2.47 18.48 -20.80
C SER A 14 1.62 17.22 -20.92
N ILE A 15 0.60 17.14 -20.08
CA ILE A 15 -0.74 16.71 -20.51
C ILE A 15 -1.12 17.59 -21.71
N LYS A 16 -0.84 17.12 -22.93
CA LYS A 16 -1.50 17.59 -24.14
C LYS A 16 -2.49 16.51 -24.53
N LEU A 17 -3.76 16.85 -24.35
CA LEU A 17 -4.88 16.25 -25.05
C LEU A 17 -4.50 16.00 -26.52
N LEU A 18 -4.94 14.88 -27.10
CA LEU A 18 -5.98 14.82 -28.15
C LEU A 18 -6.13 13.38 -28.70
N PHE A 19 -7.29 12.79 -28.38
CA PHE A 19 -8.17 11.88 -29.15
C PHE A 19 -7.69 10.49 -29.64
N ALA A 20 -8.38 9.46 -29.14
CA ALA A 20 -8.70 8.23 -29.87
C ALA A 20 -10.22 8.15 -30.06
N GLU A 21 -10.66 7.78 -31.27
CA GLU A 21 -12.07 7.69 -31.67
C GLU A 21 -12.75 6.45 -31.07
N LYS A 22 -14.03 6.60 -30.68
CA LYS A 22 -14.84 5.57 -30.03
C LYS A 22 -15.76 4.87 -31.02
N TYR A 23 -15.95 3.56 -30.83
CA TYR A 23 -17.19 2.87 -31.19
C TYR A 23 -17.76 2.20 -29.93
N ILE A 24 -18.84 2.77 -29.39
CA ILE A 24 -19.68 2.15 -28.36
C ILE A 24 -21.09 2.22 -28.92
N VAL A 25 -21.72 1.08 -29.19
CA VAL A 25 -23.11 1.03 -29.63
C VAL A 25 -24.00 1.02 -28.38
N ILE A 26 -24.58 2.17 -28.04
CA ILE A 26 -25.68 2.26 -27.07
C ILE A 26 -26.96 2.43 -27.89
N ASN A 27 -27.96 1.58 -27.67
CA ASN A 27 -29.26 1.56 -28.35
C ASN A 27 -29.76 2.96 -28.77
N GLY A 28 -29.67 3.24 -30.08
CA GLY A 28 -29.96 4.54 -30.71
C GLY A 28 -29.00 4.83 -31.88
N PRO A 29 -29.30 5.82 -32.76
CA PRO A 29 -28.48 6.08 -33.94
C PRO A 29 -27.03 6.36 -33.52
N ILE A 30 -26.09 5.72 -34.22
CA ILE A 30 -24.64 5.75 -33.99
C ILE A 30 -24.18 7.16 -33.61
N ARG A 31 -23.77 7.36 -32.35
CA ARG A 31 -23.17 8.61 -31.87
C ARG A 31 -21.76 8.34 -31.38
N THR A 32 -20.79 8.87 -32.10
CA THR A 32 -19.43 9.07 -31.61
C THR A 32 -19.48 10.05 -30.42
N THR A 33 -18.98 9.66 -29.25
CA THR A 33 -18.81 10.59 -28.12
C THR A 33 -17.35 10.64 -27.70
N GLN A 34 -16.63 11.72 -28.03
CA GLN A 34 -15.32 11.99 -27.44
C GLN A 34 -15.46 12.20 -25.91
N CYS A 35 -14.64 11.52 -25.10
CA CYS A 35 -14.45 11.91 -23.71
C CYS A 35 -13.47 13.09 -23.66
N SER A 36 -13.96 14.29 -23.36
CA SER A 36 -13.13 15.48 -23.08
C SER A 36 -13.00 15.72 -21.57
N SER A 37 -11.88 16.35 -21.19
CA SER A 37 -11.33 16.49 -19.83
C SER A 37 -12.13 17.35 -18.85
N THR A 38 -13.42 17.59 -19.06
CA THR A 38 -14.25 18.47 -18.20
C THR A 38 -15.35 17.75 -17.40
N LYS A 39 -15.38 16.41 -17.41
CA LYS A 39 -16.29 15.60 -16.57
C LYS A 39 -15.56 14.57 -15.68
N MET A 40 -14.38 14.90 -15.16
CA MET A 40 -13.62 14.06 -14.21
C MET A 40 -14.25 13.93 -12.79
N ALA A 41 -15.49 14.38 -12.56
CA ALA A 41 -16.16 14.26 -11.26
C ALA A 41 -16.88 12.91 -11.04
N ARG A 42 -16.92 12.05 -12.07
CA ARG A 42 -17.32 10.63 -11.99
C ARG A 42 -16.50 9.88 -13.04
N CYS A 43 -15.38 9.28 -12.68
CA CYS A 43 -14.81 8.25 -13.56
C CYS A 43 -15.77 7.04 -13.50
N PRO A 44 -16.33 6.64 -14.65
CA PRO A 44 -17.46 5.72 -14.73
C PRO A 44 -16.99 4.25 -14.60
N ASN A 45 -17.91 3.30 -14.59
CA ASN A 45 -17.60 1.88 -14.52
C ASN A 45 -16.76 1.47 -15.76
N TYR A 46 -16.00 0.38 -15.64
CA TYR A 46 -15.14 -0.09 -16.72
C TYR A 46 -15.92 -1.08 -17.57
N ILE A 47 -15.74 -1.02 -18.89
CA ILE A 47 -16.34 -1.98 -19.81
C ILE A 47 -15.68 -3.35 -19.59
N ARG A 48 -16.43 -4.30 -19.03
CA ARG A 48 -15.95 -5.68 -18.80
C ARG A 48 -17.10 -6.68 -18.68
N TRP A 49 -16.79 -7.96 -18.76
CA TRP A 49 -17.72 -9.03 -18.39
C TRP A 49 -17.91 -9.12 -16.87
N ILE A 50 -19.12 -9.44 -16.43
CA ILE A 50 -19.41 -9.82 -15.04
C ILE A 50 -19.22 -11.32 -14.83
N ASN A 51 -19.59 -12.13 -15.83
CA ASN A 51 -19.28 -13.54 -15.85
C ASN A 51 -17.92 -13.73 -16.51
N ASN A 52 -16.96 -14.22 -15.74
CA ASN A 52 -15.60 -14.46 -16.18
C ASN A 52 -15.49 -15.66 -17.15
N THR A 53 -16.57 -16.43 -17.38
CA THR A 53 -16.62 -17.44 -18.45
C THR A 53 -17.26 -16.85 -19.70
N ILE A 54 -16.46 -16.64 -20.74
CA ILE A 54 -16.86 -15.98 -21.99
C ILE A 54 -16.97 -17.05 -23.09
N ALA A 55 -18.19 -17.44 -23.43
CA ALA A 55 -18.44 -18.36 -24.52
C ALA A 55 -18.35 -17.64 -25.88
N TRP A 56 -17.85 -18.31 -26.92
CA TRP A 56 -17.76 -17.73 -28.27
C TRP A 56 -17.94 -18.79 -29.35
N LYS A 57 -18.33 -18.33 -30.55
CA LYS A 57 -18.59 -19.16 -31.74
C LYS A 57 -17.95 -18.58 -32.99
N ILE A 58 -17.81 -19.41 -34.03
CA ILE A 58 -17.31 -18.99 -35.35
C ILE A 58 -18.44 -19.08 -36.36
N ASN A 59 -18.63 -18.03 -37.15
CA ASN A 59 -19.36 -18.11 -38.41
C ASN A 59 -18.34 -18.33 -39.54
N GLU A 60 -18.41 -19.49 -40.18
CA GLU A 60 -17.47 -19.90 -41.23
C GLU A 60 -17.85 -19.40 -42.62
N ASN A 61 -19.02 -18.77 -42.77
CA ASN A 61 -19.46 -18.24 -44.04
C ASN A 61 -18.56 -17.06 -44.42
N GLY A 62 -17.68 -17.26 -45.42
CA GLY A 62 -16.76 -16.24 -45.94
C GLY A 62 -15.34 -16.79 -46.14
N CYS A 63 -14.49 -16.68 -45.12
CA CYS A 63 -13.03 -16.85 -45.19
C CYS A 63 -12.57 -18.18 -45.82
N CYS A 64 -13.17 -19.31 -45.41
CA CYS A 64 -12.77 -20.65 -45.87
C CYS A 64 -12.91 -20.85 -47.38
N PHE A 65 -13.83 -20.13 -48.03
CA PHE A 65 -14.12 -20.28 -49.45
C PHE A 65 -13.30 -19.35 -50.35
N ASN A 66 -13.02 -18.12 -49.90
CA ASN A 66 -12.35 -17.11 -50.73
C ASN A 66 -10.82 -17.14 -50.62
N ASP A 67 -10.28 -17.55 -49.47
CA ASP A 67 -8.83 -17.50 -49.19
C ASP A 67 -8.12 -18.87 -49.26
N ASN A 68 -8.84 -19.94 -49.62
CA ASN A 68 -8.34 -21.34 -49.61
C ASN A 68 -7.79 -21.79 -48.25
N ILE A 69 -8.39 -21.33 -47.16
CA ILE A 69 -8.06 -21.77 -45.79
C ILE A 69 -8.99 -22.92 -45.42
N SER A 70 -8.44 -24.01 -44.88
CA SER A 70 -9.30 -25.09 -44.38
C SER A 70 -9.99 -24.66 -43.08
N VAL A 71 -11.24 -25.07 -42.88
CA VAL A 71 -12.01 -24.85 -41.65
C VAL A 71 -11.18 -25.17 -40.40
N ARG A 72 -10.46 -26.29 -40.42
CA ARG A 72 -9.59 -26.71 -39.31
C ARG A 72 -8.48 -25.69 -39.02
N ASP A 73 -7.83 -25.17 -40.06
CA ASP A 73 -6.71 -24.23 -39.88
C ASP A 73 -7.23 -22.86 -39.44
N LEU A 74 -8.40 -22.44 -39.94
CA LEU A 74 -9.10 -21.24 -39.49
C LEU A 74 -9.43 -21.34 -37.99
N GLU A 75 -10.15 -22.39 -37.59
CA GLU A 75 -10.49 -22.61 -36.18
C GLU A 75 -9.24 -22.64 -35.30
N SER A 76 -8.18 -23.30 -35.75
CA SER A 76 -6.93 -23.40 -34.99
C SER A 76 -6.28 -22.03 -34.80
N ALA A 77 -6.25 -21.18 -35.83
CA ALA A 77 -5.68 -19.84 -35.73
C ALA A 77 -6.48 -18.96 -34.77
N VAL A 78 -7.82 -19.01 -34.85
CA VAL A 78 -8.71 -18.26 -33.96
C VAL A 78 -8.56 -18.74 -32.50
N LYS A 79 -8.60 -20.06 -32.27
CA LYS A 79 -8.40 -20.65 -30.95
C LYS A 79 -7.06 -20.22 -30.35
N ASN A 80 -5.99 -20.20 -31.14
CA ASN A 80 -4.70 -19.71 -30.68
C ASN A 80 -4.73 -18.23 -30.28
N GLY A 81 -5.50 -17.39 -30.98
CA GLY A 81 -5.69 -15.98 -30.62
C GLY A 81 -6.37 -15.78 -29.26
N PHE A 82 -7.45 -16.53 -28.98
CA PHE A 82 -8.06 -16.56 -27.65
C PHE A 82 -7.10 -17.13 -26.59
N ASN A 83 -6.44 -18.25 -26.90
CA ASN A 83 -5.52 -18.91 -25.99
C ASN A 83 -4.32 -18.01 -25.61
N SER A 84 -3.93 -17.03 -26.43
CA SER A 84 -2.90 -16.05 -26.06
C SER A 84 -3.26 -15.34 -24.73
N TRP A 85 -4.55 -15.08 -24.48
CA TRP A 85 -5.05 -14.43 -23.27
C TRP A 85 -5.30 -15.39 -22.10
N ASP A 86 -5.54 -16.67 -22.36
CA ASP A 86 -5.65 -17.70 -21.31
C ASP A 86 -4.31 -17.93 -20.57
N THR A 87 -3.20 -17.40 -21.09
CA THR A 87 -1.88 -17.45 -20.44
C THR A 87 -1.68 -16.45 -19.31
N ILE A 88 -2.65 -15.54 -19.07
CA ILE A 88 -2.49 -14.45 -18.11
C ILE A 88 -2.83 -14.95 -16.71
N SER A 89 -1.79 -15.35 -16.00
CA SER A 89 -1.92 -16.05 -14.72
C SER A 89 -2.62 -15.24 -13.62
N THR A 90 -2.65 -13.91 -13.78
CA THR A 90 -3.13 -12.88 -12.88
C THR A 90 -4.58 -12.44 -13.16
N ALA A 91 -5.18 -12.92 -14.25
CA ALA A 91 -6.53 -12.57 -14.68
C ALA A 91 -7.48 -13.77 -14.51
N ASP A 92 -8.65 -13.56 -13.91
CA ASP A 92 -9.68 -14.59 -13.76
C ASP A 92 -10.72 -14.44 -14.88
N PHE A 93 -10.44 -15.01 -16.03
CA PHE A 93 -11.42 -15.25 -17.09
C PHE A 93 -11.08 -16.54 -17.84
N ASN A 94 -12.05 -17.10 -18.54
CA ASN A 94 -11.86 -18.28 -19.36
C ASN A 94 -12.72 -18.20 -20.61
N PHE A 95 -12.11 -18.41 -21.77
CA PHE A 95 -12.84 -18.52 -23.03
C PHE A 95 -13.34 -19.93 -23.26
N PHE A 96 -14.54 -20.07 -23.81
CA PHE A 96 -15.16 -21.36 -24.10
C PHE A 96 -15.70 -21.41 -25.53
N TYR A 97 -15.01 -22.13 -26.41
CA TYR A 97 -15.45 -22.34 -27.78
C TYR A 97 -16.66 -23.27 -27.85
N GLN A 98 -17.76 -22.81 -28.46
CA GLN A 98 -19.03 -23.55 -28.55
C GLN A 98 -19.30 -24.19 -29.92
N GLY A 99 -18.37 -24.05 -30.87
CA GLY A 99 -18.54 -24.58 -32.23
C GLY A 99 -18.92 -23.52 -33.26
N GLU A 100 -19.32 -24.00 -34.43
CA GLU A 100 -19.78 -23.20 -35.56
C GLU A 100 -21.20 -22.66 -35.35
N THR A 101 -21.53 -21.55 -36.02
CA THR A 101 -22.87 -20.96 -36.06
C THR A 101 -23.14 -20.27 -37.40
N ASP A 102 -24.41 -20.21 -37.79
CA ASP A 102 -24.89 -19.40 -38.92
C ASP A 102 -25.40 -18.02 -38.49
N ALA A 103 -25.23 -17.66 -37.20
CA ALA A 103 -25.65 -16.37 -36.66
C ALA A 103 -24.91 -15.20 -37.34
N LEU A 104 -25.59 -14.07 -37.49
CA LEU A 104 -25.00 -12.82 -37.98
C LEU A 104 -24.61 -11.96 -36.78
N PHE A 105 -23.61 -11.10 -36.94
CA PHE A 105 -23.20 -10.15 -35.91
C PHE A 105 -24.39 -9.25 -35.47
N GLY A 106 -24.45 -8.95 -34.18
CA GLY A 106 -25.49 -8.15 -33.54
C GLY A 106 -25.71 -8.57 -32.09
N ASN A 107 -26.51 -7.80 -31.36
CA ASN A 107 -26.84 -8.09 -29.96
C ASN A 107 -27.83 -9.27 -29.84
N ASP A 108 -27.32 -10.49 -29.97
CA ASP A 108 -28.08 -11.74 -29.89
C ASP A 108 -27.63 -12.66 -28.74
N GLY A 109 -26.55 -12.29 -28.05
CA GLY A 109 -25.99 -13.02 -26.92
C GLY A 109 -25.03 -14.14 -27.35
N GLU A 110 -24.69 -14.24 -28.63
CA GLU A 110 -23.65 -15.11 -29.15
C GLU A 110 -22.40 -14.29 -29.49
N ASN A 111 -21.35 -14.37 -28.67
CA ASN A 111 -20.09 -13.71 -29.03
C ASN A 111 -19.49 -14.33 -30.29
N LEU A 112 -19.52 -13.58 -31.39
CA LEU A 112 -19.26 -14.11 -32.72
C LEU A 112 -17.88 -13.75 -33.24
N ILE A 113 -17.28 -14.66 -34.01
CA ILE A 113 -16.27 -14.28 -35.00
C ILE A 113 -16.85 -14.44 -36.39
N TYR A 114 -16.84 -13.35 -37.15
CA TYR A 114 -17.50 -13.22 -38.45
C TYR A 114 -16.54 -12.66 -39.50
N TRP A 115 -16.57 -13.20 -40.73
CA TRP A 115 -15.82 -12.67 -41.87
C TRP A 115 -16.75 -11.97 -42.85
N ALA A 116 -16.66 -10.64 -42.88
CA ALA A 116 -17.51 -9.84 -43.75
C ALA A 116 -16.96 -9.77 -45.18
N GLU A 117 -17.80 -10.17 -46.13
CA GLU A 117 -17.52 -10.13 -47.56
C GLU A 117 -18.20 -8.93 -48.26
N GLU A 118 -17.83 -8.64 -49.51
CA GLU A 118 -18.23 -7.40 -50.23
C GLU A 118 -19.72 -7.04 -50.17
N ASN A 119 -20.60 -8.04 -50.16
CA ASN A 119 -22.06 -7.85 -50.18
C ASN A 119 -22.73 -7.90 -48.79
N ASP A 120 -21.95 -8.10 -47.72
CA ASP A 120 -22.49 -8.22 -46.37
C ASP A 120 -23.02 -6.90 -45.84
N ILE A 121 -24.01 -7.02 -44.95
CA ILE A 121 -24.60 -5.91 -44.21
C ILE A 121 -23.55 -5.12 -43.40
N ALA A 122 -22.38 -5.73 -43.13
CA ALA A 122 -21.26 -5.08 -42.46
C ALA A 122 -20.76 -3.83 -43.21
N PHE A 123 -20.77 -3.83 -44.54
CA PHE A 123 -20.30 -2.71 -45.38
C PHE A 123 -21.41 -1.76 -45.83
N GLN A 124 -22.68 -2.11 -45.58
CA GLN A 124 -23.82 -1.27 -45.92
C GLN A 124 -23.92 -0.07 -44.96
N ASN A 125 -24.68 0.96 -45.35
CA ASN A 125 -24.82 2.16 -44.53
C ASN A 125 -25.38 1.85 -43.12
N GLY A 126 -24.61 2.17 -42.09
CA GLY A 126 -24.93 1.86 -40.69
C GLY A 126 -24.34 0.53 -40.18
N GLY A 127 -23.67 -0.24 -41.04
CA GLY A 127 -22.89 -1.41 -40.66
C GLY A 127 -21.52 -1.03 -40.05
N PRO A 128 -20.90 -1.95 -39.30
CA PRO A 128 -19.63 -1.72 -38.60
C PRO A 128 -18.43 -1.40 -39.50
N LEU A 129 -18.42 -1.93 -40.72
CA LEU A 129 -17.38 -1.68 -41.73
C LEU A 129 -17.85 -0.68 -42.81
N ALA A 130 -18.93 0.08 -42.55
CA ALA A 130 -19.44 1.05 -43.50
C ALA A 130 -18.41 2.16 -43.76
N GLY A 131 -17.97 2.28 -45.02
CA GLY A 131 -16.99 3.29 -45.43
C GLY A 131 -15.55 3.01 -45.02
N THR A 132 -15.26 1.85 -44.43
CA THR A 132 -13.88 1.38 -44.23
C THR A 132 -13.29 0.89 -45.55
N GLY A 133 -11.96 0.79 -45.61
CA GLY A 133 -11.21 0.21 -46.73
C GLY A 133 -10.07 -0.65 -46.21
N SER A 134 -9.05 -0.91 -47.05
CA SER A 134 -7.91 -1.80 -46.73
C SER A 134 -6.99 -1.34 -45.56
N GLY A 135 -7.33 -0.25 -44.87
CA GLY A 135 -6.66 0.18 -43.64
C GLY A 135 -7.27 -0.45 -42.38
N THR A 136 -8.42 -1.11 -42.49
CA THR A 136 -9.14 -1.75 -41.37
C THR A 136 -9.12 -3.26 -41.58
N LEU A 137 -8.40 -3.96 -40.69
CA LEU A 137 -8.28 -5.42 -40.71
C LEU A 137 -9.48 -6.10 -40.05
N ALA A 138 -9.85 -5.66 -38.86
CA ALA A 138 -11.00 -6.15 -38.12
C ALA A 138 -11.57 -5.04 -37.22
N ILE A 139 -12.77 -5.28 -36.68
CA ILE A 139 -13.41 -4.44 -35.68
C ILE A 139 -14.11 -5.36 -34.66
N THR A 140 -13.92 -5.08 -33.38
CA THR A 140 -14.75 -5.65 -32.31
C THR A 140 -15.91 -4.71 -31.94
N ILE A 141 -17.12 -5.24 -31.93
CA ILE A 141 -18.33 -4.56 -31.44
C ILE A 141 -18.62 -5.06 -30.03
N LEU A 142 -18.85 -4.13 -29.10
CA LEU A 142 -19.32 -4.46 -27.75
C LEU A 142 -20.73 -3.91 -27.54
N THR A 143 -21.63 -4.78 -27.06
CA THR A 143 -22.90 -4.36 -26.48
C THR A 143 -22.72 -4.25 -24.96
N VAL A 144 -23.03 -3.07 -24.42
CA VAL A 144 -22.91 -2.79 -22.99
C VAL A 144 -24.22 -2.26 -22.39
N ASN A 145 -24.49 -2.58 -21.13
CA ASN A 145 -25.60 -1.95 -20.41
C ASN A 145 -25.22 -0.53 -19.88
N GLU A 146 -26.22 0.21 -19.35
CA GLU A 146 -25.92 1.22 -18.32
C GLU A 146 -25.18 0.48 -17.20
N TYR A 147 -24.18 0.96 -16.48
CA TYR A 147 -23.26 0.12 -15.66
C TYR A 147 -22.04 -0.42 -16.41
N GLU A 148 -22.02 -0.34 -17.74
CA GLU A 148 -20.85 -0.67 -18.56
C GLU A 148 -20.45 -2.16 -18.44
N GLU A 149 -21.40 -3.05 -18.21
CA GLU A 149 -21.20 -4.50 -18.28
C GLU A 149 -21.35 -4.96 -19.73
N ILE A 150 -20.39 -5.74 -20.23
CA ILE A 150 -20.48 -6.36 -21.55
C ILE A 150 -21.56 -7.45 -21.50
N LEU A 151 -22.50 -7.37 -22.44
CA LEU A 151 -23.57 -8.33 -22.62
C LEU A 151 -23.30 -9.27 -23.80
N ASP A 152 -22.58 -8.76 -24.80
CA ASP A 152 -22.41 -9.38 -26.11
C ASP A 152 -21.23 -8.71 -26.84
N SER A 153 -20.48 -9.48 -27.62
CA SER A 153 -19.25 -9.05 -28.30
C SER A 153 -18.99 -9.79 -29.60
N ASP A 154 -18.87 -9.05 -30.70
CA ASP A 154 -18.62 -9.61 -32.03
C ASP A 154 -17.31 -9.10 -32.64
N ILE A 155 -16.46 -10.01 -33.11
CA ILE A 155 -15.27 -9.69 -33.90
C ILE A 155 -15.61 -9.86 -35.38
N ILE A 156 -15.44 -8.77 -36.15
CA ILE A 156 -15.76 -8.73 -37.57
C ILE A 156 -14.50 -8.46 -38.38
N PHE A 157 -14.06 -9.49 -39.10
CA PHE A 157 -12.93 -9.44 -40.01
C PHE A 157 -13.35 -8.83 -41.36
N ASN A 158 -12.50 -7.96 -41.91
CA ASN A 158 -12.69 -7.40 -43.25
C ASN A 158 -12.19 -8.40 -44.31
N GLY A 159 -13.06 -9.30 -44.76
CA GLY A 159 -12.80 -10.25 -45.85
C GLY A 159 -12.78 -9.59 -47.24
N ARG A 160 -13.56 -8.51 -47.44
CA ARG A 160 -13.63 -7.78 -48.71
C ARG A 160 -12.27 -7.26 -49.20
N ASP A 161 -11.48 -6.65 -48.30
CA ASP A 161 -10.26 -5.94 -48.68
C ASP A 161 -8.96 -6.72 -48.38
N HIS A 162 -9.04 -7.88 -47.72
CA HIS A 162 -7.89 -8.63 -47.25
C HIS A 162 -8.00 -10.12 -47.55
N SER A 163 -6.90 -10.70 -48.05
CA SER A 163 -6.77 -12.15 -48.18
C SER A 163 -6.04 -12.71 -46.97
N TRP A 164 -6.77 -13.38 -46.09
CA TRP A 164 -6.28 -13.82 -44.79
C TRP A 164 -5.29 -14.99 -44.90
N LYS A 165 -4.46 -15.15 -43.86
CA LYS A 165 -3.39 -16.14 -43.82
C LYS A 165 -3.32 -16.83 -42.45
N VAL A 166 -2.91 -18.10 -42.48
CA VAL A 166 -2.69 -18.97 -41.30
C VAL A 166 -1.30 -19.64 -41.33
N ASP A 167 -0.46 -19.27 -42.30
CA ASP A 167 0.84 -19.89 -42.59
C ASP A 167 2.04 -19.03 -42.13
N ASN A 168 1.80 -18.15 -41.15
CA ASN A 168 2.77 -17.16 -40.64
C ASN A 168 3.15 -16.09 -41.68
N THR A 169 2.22 -15.73 -42.56
CA THR A 169 2.34 -14.57 -43.45
C THR A 169 1.22 -13.57 -43.19
N ASP A 170 1.39 -12.32 -43.65
CA ASP A 170 0.45 -11.24 -43.36
C ASP A 170 -0.66 -11.10 -44.43
N PRO A 171 -1.89 -10.69 -44.04
CA PRO A 171 -2.36 -10.50 -42.66
C PRO A 171 -2.71 -11.84 -41.98
N ASP A 172 -2.17 -12.05 -40.79
CA ASP A 172 -2.25 -13.28 -40.03
C ASP A 172 -3.49 -13.30 -39.12
N ILE A 173 -4.33 -14.33 -39.26
CA ILE A 173 -5.57 -14.46 -38.48
C ILE A 173 -5.27 -14.53 -36.99
N TRP A 174 -4.28 -15.32 -36.56
CA TRP A 174 -3.95 -15.46 -35.14
C TRP A 174 -3.56 -14.10 -34.54
N ALA A 175 -2.62 -13.36 -35.15
CA ALA A 175 -2.21 -12.05 -34.64
C ALA A 175 -3.37 -11.05 -34.53
N VAL A 176 -4.25 -10.99 -35.53
CA VAL A 176 -5.42 -10.10 -35.48
C VAL A 176 -6.44 -10.58 -34.46
N THR A 177 -6.72 -11.88 -34.35
CA THR A 177 -7.59 -12.42 -33.30
C THR A 177 -7.05 -12.08 -31.91
N SER A 178 -5.74 -12.25 -31.65
CA SER A 178 -5.12 -11.88 -30.37
C SER A 178 -5.37 -10.41 -30.02
N HIS A 179 -5.29 -9.49 -30.99
CA HIS A 179 -5.62 -8.09 -30.80
C HIS A 179 -7.11 -7.87 -30.46
N GLU A 180 -8.00 -8.39 -31.30
CA GLU A 180 -9.45 -8.18 -31.14
C GLU A 180 -10.00 -8.82 -29.87
N VAL A 181 -9.45 -9.95 -29.41
CA VAL A 181 -9.83 -10.56 -28.12
C VAL A 181 -9.53 -9.63 -26.94
N GLY A 182 -8.50 -8.77 -27.03
CA GLY A 182 -8.30 -7.74 -26.01
C GLY A 182 -9.47 -6.75 -25.95
N HIS A 183 -10.08 -6.41 -27.08
CA HIS A 183 -11.33 -5.62 -27.10
C HIS A 183 -12.52 -6.41 -26.58
N VAL A 184 -12.63 -7.72 -26.84
CA VAL A 184 -13.65 -8.60 -26.22
C VAL A 184 -13.55 -8.56 -24.70
N LEU A 185 -12.33 -8.48 -24.18
CA LEU A 185 -12.06 -8.29 -22.75
C LEU A 185 -12.36 -6.86 -22.26
N GLY A 186 -12.63 -5.89 -23.13
CA GLY A 186 -12.88 -4.50 -22.78
C GLY A 186 -11.62 -3.63 -22.69
N LEU A 187 -10.48 -4.13 -23.19
CA LEU A 187 -9.26 -3.32 -23.33
C LEU A 187 -9.40 -2.35 -24.51
N PHE A 188 -8.68 -1.24 -24.40
CA PHE A 188 -8.57 -0.24 -25.46
C PHE A 188 -7.19 -0.32 -26.08
N HIS A 189 -7.02 0.36 -27.22
CA HIS A 189 -5.69 0.49 -27.82
C HIS A 189 -4.69 1.09 -26.84
N THR A 190 -3.49 0.54 -26.81
CA THR A 190 -2.40 1.05 -25.97
C THR A 190 -1.89 2.40 -26.46
N GLU A 191 -1.41 3.23 -25.53
CA GLU A 191 -0.63 4.43 -25.84
C GLU A 191 0.88 4.13 -25.92
N VAL A 192 1.31 2.92 -25.54
CA VAL A 192 2.70 2.48 -25.53
C VAL A 192 3.16 2.18 -26.96
N THR A 193 3.78 3.17 -27.59
CA THR A 193 4.19 3.12 -29.01
C THR A 193 5.69 3.29 -29.22
N ASN A 194 6.44 3.62 -28.17
CA ASN A 194 7.88 3.95 -28.22
C ASN A 194 8.76 2.77 -27.78
N LEU A 195 8.46 1.56 -28.24
CA LEU A 195 9.25 0.35 -27.97
C LEU A 195 9.79 -0.26 -29.27
N PRO A 196 10.83 -1.11 -29.22
CA PRO A 196 11.20 -1.96 -30.34
C PRO A 196 9.99 -2.77 -30.82
N VAL A 197 9.90 -3.05 -32.13
CA VAL A 197 8.76 -3.74 -32.75
C VAL A 197 8.42 -5.07 -32.06
N SER A 198 9.45 -5.81 -31.63
CA SER A 198 9.33 -7.09 -30.90
C SER A 198 8.82 -6.96 -29.46
N GLU A 199 8.69 -5.75 -28.94
CA GLU A 199 8.23 -5.44 -27.58
C GLU A 199 6.95 -4.58 -27.58
N LEU A 200 6.43 -4.21 -28.75
CA LEU A 200 5.19 -3.44 -28.85
C LEU A 200 4.01 -4.28 -28.36
N PRO A 201 3.05 -3.68 -27.63
CA PRO A 201 1.87 -4.40 -27.16
C PRO A 201 1.00 -4.94 -28.29
N THR A 202 0.34 -6.05 -28.00
CA THR A 202 -0.67 -6.63 -28.89
C THR A 202 -1.80 -5.63 -29.13
N MET A 203 -2.21 -4.86 -28.11
CA MET A 203 -3.26 -3.83 -28.21
C MET A 203 -2.84 -2.55 -28.94
N ILE A 204 -1.77 -2.53 -29.74
CA ILE A 204 -1.38 -1.32 -30.49
C ILE A 204 -2.32 -1.06 -31.68
N PHE A 205 -2.68 0.20 -31.92
CA PHE A 205 -3.73 0.59 -32.89
C PHE A 205 -3.38 0.34 -34.38
N TYR A 206 -2.20 -0.20 -34.68
CA TYR A 206 -1.77 -0.54 -36.04
C TYR A 206 -1.24 -1.96 -36.08
N TYR A 207 -1.36 -2.61 -37.24
CA TYR A 207 -1.00 -4.01 -37.38
C TYR A 207 0.50 -4.26 -37.15
N ASN A 208 0.81 -5.15 -36.19
CA ASN A 208 2.18 -5.49 -35.79
C ASN A 208 2.64 -6.88 -36.29
N SER A 209 2.01 -7.40 -37.35
CA SER A 209 2.37 -8.71 -37.93
C SER A 209 2.36 -9.82 -36.85
N LEU A 210 3.23 -10.83 -37.01
CA LEU A 210 3.31 -12.00 -36.13
C LEU A 210 3.66 -11.65 -34.67
N PHE A 211 4.23 -10.47 -34.39
CA PHE A 211 4.52 -10.04 -33.02
C PHE A 211 3.25 -9.78 -32.20
N GLY A 212 2.11 -9.55 -32.85
CA GLY A 212 0.81 -9.41 -32.18
C GLY A 212 0.25 -10.71 -31.60
N ARG A 213 0.93 -11.85 -31.77
CA ARG A 213 0.51 -13.13 -31.18
C ARG A 213 0.88 -13.27 -29.70
N ASP A 214 1.97 -12.63 -29.30
CA ASP A 214 2.54 -12.71 -27.96
C ASP A 214 2.17 -11.47 -27.15
N LEU A 215 1.49 -11.69 -26.02
CA LEU A 215 1.10 -10.58 -25.15
C LEU A 215 2.31 -9.92 -24.53
N SER A 216 2.36 -8.59 -24.61
CA SER A 216 3.35 -7.79 -23.90
C SER A 216 3.01 -7.69 -22.40
N PHE A 217 3.92 -7.09 -21.64
CA PHE A 217 3.66 -6.75 -20.24
C PHE A 217 2.46 -5.79 -20.10
N ASP A 218 2.31 -4.83 -21.01
CA ASP A 218 1.20 -3.86 -20.99
C ASP A 218 -0.16 -4.55 -21.14
N ASP A 219 -0.25 -5.51 -22.08
CA ASP A 219 -1.47 -6.28 -22.34
C ASP A 219 -1.89 -7.11 -21.12
N ARG A 220 -0.92 -7.83 -20.52
CA ARG A 220 -1.17 -8.65 -19.31
C ARG A 220 -1.64 -7.81 -18.13
N VAL A 221 -1.03 -6.65 -17.91
CA VAL A 221 -1.44 -5.72 -16.85
C VAL A 221 -2.85 -5.19 -17.11
N GLY A 222 -3.18 -4.85 -18.36
CA GLY A 222 -4.52 -4.42 -18.75
C GLY A 222 -5.60 -5.47 -18.44
N ALA A 223 -5.39 -6.72 -18.88
CA ALA A 223 -6.33 -7.81 -18.62
C ALA A 223 -6.46 -8.13 -17.13
N SER A 224 -5.33 -8.19 -16.42
CA SER A 224 -5.32 -8.37 -14.96
C SER A 224 -6.15 -7.29 -14.28
N PHE A 225 -6.00 -6.04 -14.69
CA PHE A 225 -6.76 -4.92 -14.13
C PHE A 225 -8.29 -5.05 -14.28
N LEU A 226 -8.77 -5.67 -15.36
CA LEU A 226 -10.21 -5.88 -15.59
C LEU A 226 -10.76 -7.12 -14.88
N TYR A 227 -9.96 -8.18 -14.80
CA TYR A 227 -10.47 -9.51 -14.46
C TYR A 227 -9.76 -10.22 -13.30
N GLY A 228 -8.74 -9.66 -12.66
CA GLY A 228 -7.91 -10.46 -11.77
C GLY A 228 -8.60 -11.10 -10.57
N GLY A 229 -7.95 -12.14 -10.03
CA GLY A 229 -8.56 -12.97 -8.98
C GLY A 229 -7.69 -14.09 -8.41
N ASN A 230 -6.69 -14.61 -9.12
CA ASN A 230 -5.74 -15.60 -8.60
C ASN A 230 -4.38 -15.42 -9.29
N LEU A 231 -3.29 -15.85 -8.66
CA LEU A 231 -2.01 -16.11 -9.32
C LEU A 231 -1.89 -17.61 -9.55
N ILE A 232 -1.97 -18.04 -10.80
CA ILE A 232 -1.75 -19.45 -11.18
C ILE A 232 -0.30 -19.73 -11.57
N ASP A 233 0.55 -18.71 -11.71
CA ASP A 233 2.00 -18.81 -11.94
C ASP A 233 2.81 -17.87 -11.05
N ASP A 234 4.15 -18.02 -11.09
CA ASP A 234 5.07 -17.14 -10.40
C ASP A 234 5.12 -15.78 -11.12
N GLU A 235 5.01 -14.68 -10.36
CA GLU A 235 4.89 -13.34 -10.93
C GLU A 235 5.85 -12.34 -10.30
N ASP A 236 6.31 -11.38 -11.12
CA ASP A 236 7.21 -10.30 -10.73
C ASP A 236 6.55 -8.95 -10.90
N PHE A 237 6.29 -8.27 -9.78
CA PHE A 237 5.66 -6.97 -9.70
C PHE A 237 6.70 -5.86 -9.58
N ALA A 238 6.71 -4.90 -10.51
CA ALA A 238 7.59 -3.74 -10.51
C ALA A 238 6.85 -2.44 -10.85
N GLY A 239 7.39 -1.29 -10.43
CA GLY A 239 6.82 0.01 -10.74
C GLY A 239 5.50 0.30 -10.01
N ASN A 240 4.58 1.03 -10.65
CA ASN A 240 3.26 1.32 -10.09
C ASN A 240 2.27 0.26 -10.54
N ILE A 241 1.66 -0.45 -9.59
CA ILE A 241 0.66 -1.49 -9.84
C ILE A 241 -0.65 -1.07 -9.19
N TYR A 242 -1.76 -1.23 -9.90
CA TYR A 242 -3.08 -0.79 -9.46
C TYR A 242 -4.00 -2.00 -9.34
N LEU A 243 -4.51 -2.27 -8.13
CA LEU A 243 -5.31 -3.45 -7.83
C LEU A 243 -6.73 -3.05 -7.36
N LYS A 244 -7.75 -3.57 -8.02
CA LYS A 244 -9.18 -3.36 -7.68
C LYS A 244 -9.85 -4.56 -7.04
N PHE A 245 -9.19 -5.70 -7.12
CA PHE A 245 -9.68 -7.02 -6.71
C PHE A 245 -8.60 -7.69 -5.87
N ASP A 246 -8.98 -8.80 -5.27
CA ASP A 246 -8.06 -9.57 -4.45
C ASP A 246 -7.02 -10.30 -5.32
N ILE A 247 -5.75 -10.17 -4.97
CA ILE A 247 -4.69 -11.04 -5.50
C ILE A 247 -4.56 -12.25 -4.58
N ASN A 248 -4.92 -13.43 -5.07
CA ASN A 248 -4.75 -14.69 -4.35
C ASN A 248 -3.49 -15.42 -4.84
N ILE A 249 -2.41 -15.40 -4.06
CA ILE A 249 -1.20 -16.18 -4.35
C ILE A 249 -1.46 -17.63 -3.95
N LEU A 250 -1.64 -18.52 -4.93
CA LEU A 250 -1.99 -19.93 -4.68
C LEU A 250 -0.82 -20.73 -4.11
N ARG A 251 -1.12 -21.89 -3.49
CA ARG A 251 -0.10 -22.81 -2.95
C ARG A 251 0.89 -23.20 -4.05
N GLY A 252 2.18 -23.16 -3.73
CA GLY A 252 3.25 -23.47 -4.68
C GLY A 252 3.57 -22.37 -5.68
N LYS A 253 2.90 -21.21 -5.60
CA LYS A 253 3.16 -20.03 -6.43
C LYS A 253 3.74 -18.89 -5.61
N SER A 254 4.45 -18.00 -6.28
CA SER A 254 5.16 -16.89 -5.67
C SER A 254 4.82 -15.56 -6.34
N LEU A 255 4.72 -14.51 -5.53
CA LEU A 255 4.71 -13.14 -5.98
C LEU A 255 5.97 -12.45 -5.47
N ASN A 256 6.85 -12.04 -6.37
CA ASN A 256 8.00 -11.21 -6.02
C ASN A 256 7.69 -9.75 -6.34
N ILE A 257 7.88 -8.87 -5.37
CA ILE A 257 7.69 -7.43 -5.55
C ILE A 257 9.05 -6.77 -5.51
N GLN A 258 9.41 -6.12 -6.61
CA GLN A 258 10.71 -5.50 -6.80
C GLN A 258 10.88 -4.24 -5.95
N PRO A 259 12.10 -3.92 -5.48
CA PRO A 259 12.38 -2.71 -4.73
C PRO A 259 11.87 -1.44 -5.43
N GLY A 260 11.24 -0.54 -4.68
CA GLY A 260 10.67 0.70 -5.20
C GLY A 260 9.29 0.58 -5.86
N ALA A 261 8.71 -0.63 -5.92
CA ALA A 261 7.35 -0.80 -6.41
C ALA A 261 6.30 -0.14 -5.49
N SER A 262 5.22 0.36 -6.09
CA SER A 262 4.06 0.92 -5.39
C SER A 262 2.81 0.15 -5.80
N ILE A 263 2.29 -0.66 -4.88
CA ILE A 263 1.03 -1.39 -5.00
C ILE A 263 -0.09 -0.50 -4.47
N LYS A 264 -0.96 -0.06 -5.38
CA LYS A 264 -2.05 0.89 -5.13
C LYS A 264 -3.38 0.17 -5.20
N MET A 265 -4.02 -0.01 -4.05
CA MET A 265 -5.24 -0.80 -3.91
C MET A 265 -6.47 0.08 -3.69
N PHE A 266 -7.61 -0.39 -4.17
CA PHE A 266 -8.90 0.29 -4.04
C PHE A 266 -10.06 -0.69 -4.18
N LEU A 267 -11.28 -0.23 -3.88
CA LEU A 267 -12.51 -1.05 -3.88
C LEU A 267 -12.46 -2.29 -2.99
N GLY A 268 -11.68 -2.24 -1.91
CA GLY A 268 -11.58 -3.33 -0.94
C GLY A 268 -10.61 -4.44 -1.33
N ALA A 269 -9.82 -4.26 -2.39
CA ALA A 269 -8.76 -5.19 -2.79
C ALA A 269 -7.85 -5.60 -1.63
N SER A 270 -7.44 -6.87 -1.61
CA SER A 270 -6.45 -7.42 -0.68
C SER A 270 -5.37 -8.23 -1.41
N ILE A 271 -4.27 -8.50 -0.70
CA ILE A 271 -3.31 -9.53 -1.09
C ILE A 271 -3.50 -10.71 -0.15
N ARG A 272 -3.87 -11.87 -0.70
CA ARG A 272 -4.09 -13.12 0.05
C ARG A 272 -3.03 -14.14 -0.33
N VAL A 273 -2.16 -14.44 0.62
CA VAL A 273 -1.00 -15.30 0.45
C VAL A 273 -1.35 -16.70 0.95
N ARG A 274 -1.47 -17.68 0.05
CA ARG A 274 -1.47 -19.12 0.34
C ARG A 274 -0.19 -19.80 -0.14
N GLY A 275 0.50 -19.20 -1.11
CA GLY A 275 1.85 -19.55 -1.56
C GLY A 275 2.92 -18.72 -0.87
N GLN A 276 3.72 -18.02 -1.66
CA GLN A 276 4.86 -17.23 -1.19
C GLN A 276 4.77 -15.76 -1.62
N LEU A 277 4.92 -14.84 -0.67
CA LEU A 277 5.12 -13.41 -0.96
C LEU A 277 6.56 -12.99 -0.64
N ASN A 278 7.27 -12.48 -1.65
CA ASN A 278 8.63 -11.97 -1.53
C ASN A 278 8.64 -10.45 -1.81
N ALA A 279 8.45 -9.64 -0.77
CA ALA A 279 8.51 -8.18 -0.85
C ALA A 279 9.77 -7.68 -0.12
N ILE A 280 10.93 -7.81 -0.76
CA ILE A 280 12.23 -7.52 -0.15
C ILE A 280 12.82 -6.27 -0.79
N ALA A 281 12.72 -5.14 -0.09
CA ALA A 281 13.23 -3.84 -0.53
C ALA A 281 14.54 -3.43 0.17
N THR A 282 15.02 -2.22 -0.15
CA THR A 282 16.11 -1.54 0.54
C THR A 282 15.63 -0.24 1.16
N GLN A 283 16.38 0.32 2.11
CA GLN A 283 16.04 1.60 2.76
C GLN A 283 15.77 2.76 1.79
N SER A 284 16.47 2.79 0.65
CA SER A 284 16.31 3.82 -0.39
C SER A 284 15.20 3.52 -1.40
N GLN A 285 14.72 2.27 -1.47
CA GLN A 285 13.76 1.81 -2.46
C GLN A 285 12.67 0.97 -1.78
N ASN A 286 11.94 1.60 -0.86
CA ASN A 286 10.85 0.95 -0.14
C ASN A 286 9.75 0.47 -1.09
N ILE A 287 9.16 -0.69 -0.79
CA ILE A 287 7.93 -1.16 -1.43
C ILE A 287 6.75 -0.54 -0.68
N SER A 288 5.78 0.03 -1.40
CA SER A 288 4.63 0.72 -0.79
C SER A 288 3.33 0.02 -1.11
N PHE A 289 2.58 -0.39 -0.09
CA PHE A 289 1.20 -0.87 -0.15
C PHE A 289 0.28 0.22 0.38
N ILE A 290 -0.45 0.87 -0.53
CA ILE A 290 -1.20 2.10 -0.26
C ILE A 290 -2.56 2.09 -0.94
N ASN A 291 -3.46 2.95 -0.48
CA ASN A 291 -4.66 3.29 -1.22
C ASN A 291 -4.32 4.06 -2.50
N TYR A 292 -5.08 3.84 -3.58
CA TYR A 292 -4.89 4.57 -4.84
C TYR A 292 -5.26 6.06 -4.69
N ARG A 293 -6.41 6.36 -4.07
CA ARG A 293 -6.86 7.71 -3.73
C ARG A 293 -7.19 7.79 -2.23
N ASN A 294 -7.17 9.00 -1.67
CA ASN A 294 -7.34 9.23 -0.23
C ASN A 294 -8.61 8.61 0.38
N ASN A 295 -9.68 8.45 -0.40
CA ASN A 295 -10.96 7.88 0.07
C ASN A 295 -11.15 6.41 -0.31
N ASP A 296 -10.20 5.81 -1.04
CA ASP A 296 -10.29 4.42 -1.42
C ASP A 296 -9.97 3.53 -0.22
N ILE A 297 -10.70 2.42 -0.13
CA ILE A 297 -10.49 1.37 0.87
C ILE A 297 -9.72 0.20 0.25
N TRP A 298 -8.83 -0.40 1.04
CA TRP A 298 -8.23 -1.69 0.74
C TRP A 298 -8.15 -2.52 2.01
N SER A 299 -8.15 -3.84 1.86
CA SER A 299 -8.46 -4.76 2.96
C SER A 299 -7.24 -5.37 3.63
N GLY A 300 -6.03 -4.90 3.29
CA GLY A 300 -4.79 -5.36 3.92
C GLY A 300 -4.16 -6.57 3.22
N ILE A 301 -3.15 -7.11 3.88
CA ILE A 301 -2.38 -8.29 3.46
C ILE A 301 -2.70 -9.44 4.40
N TYR A 302 -2.96 -10.62 3.84
CA TYR A 302 -3.34 -11.82 4.56
C TYR A 302 -2.35 -12.94 4.28
N PHE A 303 -1.55 -13.31 5.27
CA PHE A 303 -0.81 -14.56 5.27
C PHE A 303 -1.72 -15.65 5.82
N LEU A 304 -2.09 -16.60 4.96
CA LEU A 304 -3.02 -17.68 5.27
C LEU A 304 -2.27 -18.99 5.54
N ALA A 305 -3.01 -20.02 5.97
CA ALA A 305 -2.47 -21.29 6.43
C ALA A 305 -1.34 -21.85 5.53
N GLU A 306 -0.19 -22.12 6.16
CA GLU A 306 1.03 -22.68 5.56
C GLU A 306 1.70 -21.78 4.51
N SER A 307 1.32 -20.51 4.41
CA SER A 307 1.98 -19.56 3.52
C SER A 307 3.38 -19.19 3.98
N GLN A 308 4.21 -18.86 3.00
CA GLN A 308 5.53 -18.28 3.22
C GLN A 308 5.49 -16.79 2.89
N GLY A 309 6.22 -15.99 3.66
CA GLY A 309 6.19 -14.55 3.50
C GLY A 309 7.46 -13.89 3.99
N SER A 310 8.00 -12.98 3.20
CA SER A 310 9.07 -12.08 3.63
C SER A 310 8.74 -10.67 3.18
N MET A 311 8.60 -9.77 4.15
CA MET A 311 8.47 -8.33 3.95
C MET A 311 9.66 -7.64 4.56
N ASN A 312 10.42 -6.91 3.76
CA ASN A 312 11.55 -6.11 4.21
C ASN A 312 11.49 -4.71 3.59
N TYR A 313 11.64 -3.65 4.38
CA TYR A 313 11.53 -2.26 3.90
C TYR A 313 10.23 -1.97 3.15
N CYS A 314 9.13 -2.50 3.68
CA CYS A 314 7.78 -2.26 3.16
C CYS A 314 7.04 -1.18 3.96
N ILE A 315 6.25 -0.36 3.28
CA ILE A 315 5.34 0.60 3.88
C ILE A 315 3.91 0.11 3.66
N VAL A 316 3.16 -0.13 4.73
CA VAL A 316 1.74 -0.52 4.72
C VAL A 316 0.96 0.59 5.40
N LYS A 317 0.14 1.31 4.64
CA LYS A 317 -0.64 2.42 5.19
C LYS A 317 -2.02 2.59 4.59
N ASN A 318 -2.89 3.26 5.33
CA ASN A 318 -4.24 3.62 4.93
C ASN A 318 -5.09 2.39 4.56
N VAL A 319 -4.85 1.23 5.18
CA VAL A 319 -5.82 0.13 5.18
C VAL A 319 -7.08 0.62 5.87
N ASN A 320 -8.24 0.33 5.29
CA ASN A 320 -9.52 0.57 5.91
C ASN A 320 -10.37 -0.68 5.77
N ASN A 321 -10.29 -1.54 6.78
CA ASN A 321 -10.89 -2.87 6.76
C ASN A 321 -11.81 -3.08 7.95
N HIS A 322 -13.12 -3.12 7.69
CA HIS A 322 -14.12 -3.27 8.74
C HIS A 322 -14.08 -4.62 9.48
N MET A 323 -13.28 -5.61 9.06
CA MET A 323 -13.23 -6.94 9.69
C MET A 323 -11.83 -7.42 10.09
N GLY A 324 -10.75 -6.83 9.57
CA GLY A 324 -9.37 -7.31 9.74
C GLY A 324 -8.39 -6.26 10.28
N ALA A 325 -7.12 -6.63 10.27
CA ALA A 325 -5.96 -5.76 10.49
C ALA A 325 -5.28 -5.34 9.17
N ALA A 326 -4.29 -4.46 9.23
CA ALA A 326 -3.47 -4.13 8.06
C ALA A 326 -2.67 -5.32 7.53
N ILE A 327 -2.12 -6.10 8.47
CA ILE A 327 -1.48 -7.39 8.21
C ILE A 327 -2.17 -8.44 9.08
N ASN A 328 -2.69 -9.49 8.46
CA ASN A 328 -3.31 -10.63 9.13
C ASN A 328 -2.44 -11.86 8.92
N ILE A 329 -2.09 -12.55 10.00
CA ILE A 329 -1.25 -13.74 10.01
C ILE A 329 -2.06 -14.87 10.65
N ASP A 330 -2.46 -15.82 9.82
CA ASP A 330 -3.33 -16.94 10.14
C ASP A 330 -2.62 -18.24 9.83
N CYS A 331 -2.37 -19.08 10.85
CA CYS A 331 -1.71 -20.38 10.73
C CYS A 331 -0.45 -20.32 9.82
N SER A 332 0.34 -19.26 9.99
CA SER A 332 1.51 -18.96 9.14
C SER A 332 2.58 -18.21 9.93
N SER A 333 3.82 -18.22 9.43
CA SER A 333 4.97 -17.64 10.13
C SER A 333 5.85 -16.80 9.20
N PRO A 334 5.32 -15.70 8.62
CA PRO A 334 6.12 -14.81 7.77
C PRO A 334 7.20 -14.06 8.57
N LYS A 335 8.21 -13.57 7.85
CA LYS A 335 9.21 -12.62 8.38
C LYS A 335 8.84 -11.21 7.97
N ILE A 336 8.72 -10.32 8.96
CA ILE A 336 8.37 -8.91 8.74
C ILE A 336 9.45 -8.04 9.38
N GLN A 337 10.23 -7.35 8.54
CA GLN A 337 11.45 -6.66 8.97
C GLN A 337 11.54 -5.25 8.41
N ASN A 338 11.98 -4.29 9.22
CA ASN A 338 12.22 -2.91 8.78
C ASN A 338 11.01 -2.26 8.06
N CYS A 339 9.79 -2.70 8.39
CA CYS A 339 8.55 -2.21 7.80
C CYS A 339 7.96 -1.05 8.60
N ILE A 340 7.17 -0.22 7.92
CA ILE A 340 6.39 0.87 8.50
C ILE A 340 4.90 0.55 8.29
N ILE A 341 4.18 0.29 9.37
CA ILE A 341 2.77 -0.11 9.38
C ILE A 341 1.99 0.97 10.14
N VAL A 342 1.44 1.92 9.37
CA VAL A 342 0.92 3.17 9.95
C VAL A 342 -0.40 3.64 9.37
N ASN A 343 -1.17 4.38 10.17
CA ASN A 343 -2.42 5.00 9.74
C ASN A 343 -3.41 4.00 9.14
N ASN A 344 -3.51 2.81 9.73
CA ASN A 344 -4.46 1.78 9.33
C ASN A 344 -5.64 1.75 10.28
N THR A 345 -6.83 1.62 9.73
CA THR A 345 -8.08 1.53 10.49
C THR A 345 -8.74 0.18 10.22
N GLY A 346 -9.10 -0.55 11.27
CA GLY A 346 -9.85 -1.77 11.09
C GLY A 346 -10.53 -2.28 12.35
N TYR A 347 -11.17 -3.45 12.27
CA TYR A 347 -11.72 -4.07 13.48
C TYR A 347 -10.59 -4.50 14.43
N LYS A 348 -9.47 -4.96 13.85
CA LYS A 348 -8.22 -5.29 14.54
C LYS A 348 -7.12 -4.32 14.05
N GLY A 349 -6.06 -4.13 14.84
CA GLY A 349 -5.07 -3.06 14.65
C GLY A 349 -4.14 -3.16 13.45
N GLY A 350 -2.90 -2.71 13.64
CA GLY A 350 -1.85 -2.79 12.63
C GLY A 350 -1.55 -4.24 12.23
N ILE A 351 -1.34 -5.12 13.20
CA ILE A 351 -1.00 -6.53 12.98
C ILE A 351 -1.92 -7.44 13.80
N ARG A 352 -2.53 -8.43 13.15
CA ARG A 352 -3.27 -9.52 13.80
C ARG A 352 -2.52 -10.84 13.59
N ILE A 353 -2.32 -11.60 14.68
CA ILE A 353 -1.61 -12.88 14.70
C ILE A 353 -2.50 -13.90 15.42
N TYR A 354 -2.87 -14.98 14.73
CA TYR A 354 -3.86 -15.93 15.26
C TYR A 354 -3.70 -17.36 14.69
N HIS A 355 -4.43 -18.30 15.28
CA HIS A 355 -4.40 -19.74 14.98
C HIS A 355 -3.00 -20.37 14.98
N GLY A 356 -2.27 -20.30 16.10
CA GLY A 356 -0.98 -21.00 16.22
C GLY A 356 0.17 -20.40 15.41
N SER A 357 0.11 -19.09 15.13
CA SER A 357 1.11 -18.42 14.29
C SER A 357 2.35 -17.98 15.09
N GLU A 358 3.55 -18.16 14.52
CA GLU A 358 4.83 -17.85 15.17
C GLU A 358 5.77 -16.97 14.29
N PRO A 359 5.29 -15.83 13.76
CA PRO A 359 6.11 -14.96 12.91
C PRO A 359 7.28 -14.30 13.66
N GLN A 360 8.33 -13.97 12.91
CA GLN A 360 9.44 -13.13 13.38
C GLN A 360 9.25 -11.69 12.90
N ILE A 361 9.11 -10.76 13.86
CA ILE A 361 8.76 -9.36 13.59
C ILE A 361 9.85 -8.47 14.18
N GLN A 362 10.66 -7.84 13.33
CA GLN A 362 11.86 -7.12 13.77
C GLN A 362 12.04 -5.73 13.17
N ASN A 363 12.54 -4.77 13.93
CA ASN A 363 12.85 -3.42 13.43
C ASN A 363 11.66 -2.68 12.79
N ASN A 364 10.42 -3.04 13.13
CA ASN A 364 9.26 -2.41 12.51
C ASN A 364 8.78 -1.21 13.32
N VAL A 365 8.12 -0.28 12.63
CA VAL A 365 7.31 0.77 13.24
C VAL A 365 5.84 0.41 13.04
N VAL A 366 5.11 0.24 14.14
CA VAL A 366 3.66 0.01 14.16
C VAL A 366 3.03 1.18 14.89
N ALA A 367 2.50 2.15 14.16
CA ALA A 367 2.06 3.40 14.78
C ALA A 367 0.81 4.02 14.17
N HIS A 368 0.07 4.79 14.97
CA HIS A 368 -1.14 5.50 14.51
C HIS A 368 -2.19 4.58 13.88
N ASN A 369 -2.23 3.31 14.28
CA ASN A 369 -3.26 2.38 13.84
C ASN A 369 -4.46 2.46 14.80
N ILE A 370 -5.66 2.35 14.24
CA ILE A 370 -6.93 2.48 14.95
C ILE A 370 -7.70 1.17 14.83
N ALA A 371 -8.14 0.61 15.96
CA ALA A 371 -8.98 -0.57 15.97
C ALA A 371 -9.95 -0.65 17.15
N ASN A 372 -10.75 -1.71 17.20
CA ASN A 372 -11.55 -2.01 18.40
C ASN A 372 -10.70 -2.69 19.48
N TYR A 373 -9.83 -3.60 19.07
CA TYR A 373 -8.95 -4.36 19.95
C TYR A 373 -7.55 -4.44 19.37
N GLY A 374 -6.53 -4.27 20.20
CA GLY A 374 -5.14 -4.44 19.79
C GLY A 374 -4.74 -3.41 18.75
N GLY A 375 -4.82 -2.12 19.07
CA GLY A 375 -4.62 -1.01 18.13
C GLY A 375 -3.33 -1.15 17.32
N GLY A 376 -2.23 -1.46 18.00
CA GLY A 376 -0.99 -1.86 17.35
C GLY A 376 -1.01 -3.34 16.94
N ILE A 377 -1.12 -4.22 17.95
CA ILE A 377 -1.01 -5.66 17.81
C ILE A 377 -2.18 -6.37 18.50
N LEU A 378 -2.75 -7.35 17.82
CA LEU A 378 -3.59 -8.38 18.43
C LEU A 378 -2.92 -9.75 18.27
N CYS A 379 -2.71 -10.45 19.38
CA CYS A 379 -2.18 -11.81 19.42
C CYS A 379 -3.18 -12.73 20.11
N CYS A 380 -3.65 -13.77 19.43
CA CYS A 380 -4.61 -14.69 20.01
C CYS A 380 -4.47 -16.14 19.51
N GLU A 381 -5.23 -17.04 20.13
CA GLU A 381 -5.47 -18.42 19.68
C GLU A 381 -4.19 -19.24 19.54
N ASN A 382 -3.46 -19.39 20.65
CA ASN A 382 -2.22 -20.16 20.77
C ASN A 382 -1.06 -19.63 19.91
N SER A 383 -1.01 -18.32 19.66
CA SER A 383 0.03 -17.72 18.81
C SER A 383 1.18 -17.15 19.64
N ASN A 384 2.42 -17.49 19.26
CA ASN A 384 3.63 -17.16 20.02
C ASN A 384 4.67 -16.42 19.16
N PRO A 385 4.35 -15.24 18.62
CA PRO A 385 5.27 -14.46 17.78
C PRO A 385 6.45 -13.90 18.59
N VAL A 386 7.55 -13.61 17.88
CA VAL A 386 8.74 -13.00 18.48
C VAL A 386 8.96 -11.60 17.88
N PHE A 387 8.93 -10.60 18.76
CA PHE A 387 9.15 -9.20 18.45
C PHE A 387 10.50 -8.73 18.97
N ILE A 388 11.39 -8.29 18.07
CA ILE A 388 12.71 -7.76 18.45
C ILE A 388 12.90 -6.35 17.89
N ASN A 389 13.22 -5.39 18.76
CA ASN A 389 13.57 -4.03 18.35
C ASN A 389 12.47 -3.35 17.50
N ASN A 390 11.20 -3.46 17.88
CA ASN A 390 10.12 -2.74 17.21
C ASN A 390 9.72 -1.49 18.01
N THR A 391 9.11 -0.52 17.33
CA THR A 391 8.47 0.63 17.94
C THR A 391 6.96 0.54 17.73
N ILE A 392 6.21 0.30 18.80
CA ILE A 392 4.74 0.22 18.83
C ILE A 392 4.22 1.47 19.54
N ALA A 393 3.80 2.48 18.80
CA ALA A 393 3.53 3.79 19.38
C ALA A 393 2.30 4.49 18.83
N TYR A 394 1.60 5.24 19.70
CA TYR A 394 0.44 6.06 19.32
C TYR A 394 -0.65 5.31 18.56
N ASN A 395 -0.82 4.02 18.83
CA ASN A 395 -1.96 3.25 18.34
C ASN A 395 -3.15 3.43 19.29
N PHE A 396 -4.34 3.33 18.73
CA PHE A 396 -5.58 3.53 19.46
C PHE A 396 -6.49 2.31 19.33
N ALA A 397 -7.02 1.84 20.46
CA ALA A 397 -8.07 0.83 20.49
C ALA A 397 -9.32 1.35 21.21
N ASP A 398 -10.48 1.32 20.56
CA ASP A 398 -11.73 1.78 21.16
C ASP A 398 -12.05 1.01 22.46
N SER A 399 -11.85 -0.31 22.47
CA SER A 399 -12.12 -1.15 23.63
C SER A 399 -10.86 -1.41 24.45
N ALA A 400 -9.94 -2.22 23.95
CA ALA A 400 -8.85 -2.72 24.79
C ALA A 400 -7.53 -2.94 24.03
N GLY A 401 -6.42 -2.75 24.74
CA GLY A 401 -5.07 -3.01 24.22
C GLY A 401 -4.68 -2.02 23.13
N GLY A 402 -4.42 -0.76 23.48
CA GLY A 402 -3.97 0.22 22.48
C GLY A 402 -2.68 -0.23 21.78
N GLY A 403 -1.69 -0.70 22.54
CA GLY A 403 -0.44 -1.28 22.01
C GLY A 403 -0.58 -2.77 21.68
N LEU A 404 -0.92 -3.59 22.68
CA LEU A 404 -1.10 -5.04 22.58
C LEU A 404 -2.42 -5.47 23.22
N TYR A 405 -3.18 -6.30 22.50
CA TYR A 405 -4.23 -7.15 23.05
C TYR A 405 -3.79 -8.62 22.94
N CYS A 406 -3.70 -9.32 24.07
CA CYS A 406 -3.27 -10.71 24.17
C CYS A 406 -4.39 -11.57 24.76
N ASP A 407 -4.65 -12.73 24.16
CA ASP A 407 -5.77 -13.60 24.53
C ASP A 407 -5.57 -15.05 24.06
N SER A 408 -6.42 -15.95 24.55
CA SER A 408 -6.55 -17.33 24.12
C SER A 408 -5.22 -18.10 24.12
N ASN A 409 -4.57 -18.16 25.28
CA ASN A 409 -3.33 -18.92 25.56
C ASN A 409 -2.17 -18.54 24.61
N SER A 410 -1.91 -17.24 24.47
CA SER A 410 -0.88 -16.72 23.56
C SER A 410 0.25 -16.04 24.33
N ASP A 411 1.50 -16.44 24.05
CA ASP A 411 2.68 -16.01 24.80
C ASP A 411 3.71 -15.30 23.88
N PRO A 412 3.36 -14.13 23.31
CA PRO A 412 4.29 -13.38 22.47
C PRO A 412 5.52 -12.91 23.27
N ILE A 413 6.69 -12.94 22.64
CA ILE A 413 7.95 -12.52 23.25
C ILE A 413 8.39 -11.17 22.69
N PHE A 414 8.67 -10.22 23.59
CA PHE A 414 9.14 -8.88 23.27
C PHE A 414 10.54 -8.63 23.86
N ILE A 415 11.52 -8.37 22.99
CA ILE A 415 12.88 -7.98 23.35
C ILE A 415 13.24 -6.63 22.73
N ASN A 416 13.76 -5.68 23.52
CA ASN A 416 14.17 -4.35 23.03
C ASN A 416 13.06 -3.54 22.33
N ASN A 417 11.79 -3.76 22.65
CA ASN A 417 10.68 -3.04 22.00
C ASN A 417 10.30 -1.76 22.76
N ILE A 418 9.72 -0.80 22.06
CA ILE A 418 9.09 0.38 22.66
C ILE A 418 7.57 0.24 22.57
N PHE A 419 6.87 0.41 23.69
CA PHE A 419 5.43 0.65 23.77
C PHE A 419 5.19 2.02 24.39
N TYR A 420 4.74 2.99 23.59
CA TYR A 420 4.58 4.37 24.07
C TYR A 420 3.46 5.14 23.40
N GLY A 421 2.70 5.90 24.17
CA GLY A 421 1.67 6.80 23.67
C GLY A 421 0.45 6.08 23.08
N ASN A 422 0.38 4.74 23.18
CA ASN A 422 -0.81 4.00 22.80
C ASN A 422 -1.96 4.29 23.77
N THR A 423 -3.20 4.24 23.30
CA THR A 423 -4.39 4.60 24.07
C THR A 423 -5.53 3.61 23.84
N SER A 424 -6.31 3.35 24.89
CA SER A 424 -7.55 2.57 24.82
C SER A 424 -8.43 2.80 26.04
N SER A 425 -9.68 2.34 26.00
CA SER A 425 -10.56 2.36 27.18
C SER A 425 -10.06 1.46 28.30
N PHE A 426 -9.48 0.30 27.96
CA PHE A 426 -8.87 -0.64 28.91
C PHE A 426 -7.48 -1.07 28.44
N GLY A 427 -6.48 -0.98 29.31
CA GLY A 427 -5.11 -1.40 29.03
C GLY A 427 -4.47 -0.66 27.84
N SER A 428 -4.23 0.64 28.01
CA SER A 428 -3.72 1.52 26.94
C SER A 428 -2.45 1.00 26.28
N GLN A 429 -1.48 0.49 27.05
CA GLN A 429 -0.31 -0.17 26.47
C GLN A 429 -0.59 -1.64 26.20
N ILE A 430 -0.92 -2.40 27.25
CA ILE A 430 -1.05 -3.86 27.21
C ILE A 430 -2.36 -4.26 27.89
N TYR A 431 -3.11 -5.14 27.22
CA TYR A 431 -4.30 -5.79 27.76
C TYR A 431 -4.19 -7.32 27.62
N ILE A 432 -4.39 -8.06 28.71
CA ILE A 432 -4.30 -9.53 28.78
C ILE A 432 -5.66 -10.10 29.18
N ASN A 433 -6.36 -10.71 28.22
CA ASN A 433 -7.79 -11.00 28.32
C ASN A 433 -8.14 -12.38 28.91
N ASP A 434 -7.16 -13.20 29.22
CA ASP A 434 -7.35 -14.52 29.84
C ASP A 434 -6.31 -14.77 30.94
N TYR A 435 -6.37 -15.92 31.63
CA TYR A 435 -5.41 -16.27 32.68
C TYR A 435 -4.21 -17.05 32.13
N GLU A 436 -4.35 -17.56 30.91
CA GLU A 436 -3.42 -18.48 30.28
C GLU A 436 -2.36 -17.77 29.43
N SER A 437 -2.61 -16.54 28.97
CA SER A 437 -1.64 -15.76 28.19
C SER A 437 -0.65 -15.01 29.10
N ASP A 438 0.63 -15.24 28.88
CA ASP A 438 1.74 -14.66 29.63
C ASP A 438 2.78 -14.03 28.68
N PRO A 439 2.46 -12.89 28.04
CA PRO A 439 3.38 -12.21 27.14
C PRO A 439 4.69 -11.83 27.87
N ALA A 440 5.84 -12.16 27.27
CA ALA A 440 7.16 -11.93 27.87
C ALA A 440 7.77 -10.60 27.43
N PHE A 441 8.30 -9.81 28.37
CA PHE A 441 8.96 -8.54 28.10
C PHE A 441 10.36 -8.49 28.71
N ALA A 442 11.38 -8.35 27.87
CA ALA A 442 12.77 -8.19 28.28
C ALA A 442 13.40 -6.95 27.62
N TYR A 443 14.09 -6.11 28.39
CA TYR A 443 14.80 -4.92 27.89
C TYR A 443 13.91 -3.98 27.05
N CYS A 444 12.62 -3.91 27.34
CA CYS A 444 11.66 -3.07 26.63
C CYS A 444 11.48 -1.71 27.34
N ASN A 445 11.07 -0.69 26.58
CA ASN A 445 10.54 0.56 27.14
C ASN A 445 9.01 0.51 27.13
N LEU A 446 8.39 0.46 28.30
CA LEU A 446 6.98 0.17 28.49
C LEU A 446 6.32 1.29 29.30
N GLN A 447 5.55 2.15 28.63
CA GLN A 447 4.92 3.29 29.29
C GLN A 447 4.01 2.86 30.45
N GLY A 448 4.31 3.36 31.65
CA GLY A 448 3.59 3.04 32.89
C GLY A 448 4.00 1.73 33.57
N GLY A 449 4.89 0.95 32.96
CA GLY A 449 5.35 -0.35 33.47
C GLY A 449 4.23 -1.40 33.60
N LYS A 450 4.57 -2.55 34.21
CA LYS A 450 3.64 -3.68 34.39
C LYS A 450 2.42 -3.36 35.26
N GLU A 451 2.53 -2.35 36.12
CA GLU A 451 1.45 -1.90 37.01
C GLU A 451 0.28 -1.24 36.25
N LYS A 452 0.49 -0.91 34.97
CA LYS A 452 -0.52 -0.35 34.07
C LYS A 452 -1.06 -1.35 33.06
N TYR A 453 -0.67 -2.62 33.16
CA TYR A 453 -1.31 -3.67 32.38
C TYR A 453 -2.71 -3.91 32.93
N GLU A 454 -3.66 -4.13 32.03
CA GLU A 454 -5.05 -4.40 32.41
C GLU A 454 -5.55 -5.71 31.78
N GLY A 455 -6.73 -6.15 32.20
CA GLY A 455 -7.30 -7.44 31.83
C GLY A 455 -7.13 -8.48 32.94
N ILE A 456 -7.77 -9.64 32.79
CA ILE A 456 -7.87 -10.63 33.86
C ILE A 456 -6.56 -11.39 34.10
N GLY A 457 -5.69 -11.48 33.10
CA GLY A 457 -4.33 -12.03 33.22
C GLY A 457 -3.28 -11.04 33.71
N ALA A 458 -3.65 -9.77 33.93
CA ALA A 458 -2.71 -8.76 34.41
C ALA A 458 -2.56 -8.75 35.95
N GLY A 459 -1.69 -7.87 36.46
CA GLY A 459 -1.54 -7.63 37.90
C GLY A 459 -1.02 -8.86 38.64
N ILE A 460 -1.76 -9.33 39.66
CA ILE A 460 -1.36 -10.49 40.46
C ILE A 460 -1.36 -11.81 39.68
N ASN A 461 -2.08 -11.87 38.56
CA ASN A 461 -2.19 -13.07 37.73
C ASN A 461 -1.12 -13.12 36.65
N TYR A 462 -0.40 -12.02 36.41
CA TYR A 462 0.63 -11.96 35.38
C TYR A 462 1.88 -12.72 35.83
N THR A 463 2.23 -13.79 35.10
CA THR A 463 3.41 -14.63 35.42
C THR A 463 4.48 -14.60 34.33
N GLY A 464 4.20 -13.96 33.19
CA GLY A 464 5.15 -13.73 32.10
C GLY A 464 6.45 -13.05 32.53
N LEU A 465 7.53 -13.35 31.80
CA LEU A 465 8.85 -12.76 32.04
C LEU A 465 8.77 -11.23 31.99
N PHE A 466 9.35 -10.56 33.00
CA PHE A 466 9.46 -9.11 33.04
C PHE A 466 10.85 -8.71 33.52
N GLU A 467 11.79 -8.59 32.59
CA GLU A 467 13.22 -8.46 32.91
C GLU A 467 13.82 -7.17 32.34
N ASN A 468 14.49 -6.38 33.18
CA ASN A 468 15.29 -5.21 32.77
C ASN A 468 14.55 -4.19 31.88
N ASN A 469 13.24 -4.07 32.04
CA ASN A 469 12.41 -3.10 31.33
C ASN A 469 12.54 -1.70 31.95
N ILE A 470 12.39 -0.66 31.11
CA ILE A 470 12.38 0.75 31.50
C ILE A 470 11.00 1.38 31.23
N ASP A 471 10.72 2.51 31.86
CA ASP A 471 9.49 3.30 31.64
C ASP A 471 9.89 4.78 31.54
N TYR A 472 10.19 5.21 30.32
CA TYR A 472 10.53 6.59 30.04
C TYR A 472 9.94 7.06 28.72
N ASP A 473 9.80 8.37 28.57
CA ASP A 473 9.51 8.97 27.27
C ASP A 473 10.63 8.64 26.27
N PRO A 474 10.36 7.91 25.17
CA PRO A 474 11.36 7.53 24.18
C PRO A 474 12.04 8.74 23.52
N SER A 475 11.45 9.93 23.62
CA SER A 475 11.96 11.17 23.05
C SER A 475 12.24 11.01 21.56
N PHE A 476 11.21 10.59 20.82
CA PHE A 476 11.23 10.55 19.36
C PHE A 476 11.48 11.94 18.78
N VAL A 477 12.15 12.00 17.63
CA VAL A 477 12.49 13.27 16.96
C VAL A 477 11.23 14.06 16.58
N LYS A 478 10.26 13.43 15.88
CA LYS A 478 8.97 14.03 15.47
C LYS A 478 7.90 12.95 15.24
N ALA A 479 7.38 12.36 16.31
CA ALA A 479 6.42 11.26 16.19
C ALA A 479 5.13 11.68 15.45
N GLU A 480 4.69 12.92 15.61
CA GLU A 480 3.51 13.49 14.94
C GLU A 480 3.62 13.59 13.42
N LEU A 481 4.83 13.42 12.88
CA LEU A 481 5.11 13.36 11.44
C LEU A 481 5.64 11.97 11.03
N ASP A 482 5.26 10.92 11.76
CA ASP A 482 5.69 9.53 11.58
C ASP A 482 7.22 9.32 11.66
N ASN A 483 7.94 10.24 12.34
CA ASN A 483 9.38 10.14 12.55
C ASN A 483 9.70 9.63 13.96
N PHE A 484 9.94 8.32 14.03
CA PHE A 484 10.21 7.56 15.26
C PHE A 484 11.70 7.34 15.54
N PHE A 485 12.60 8.08 14.89
CA PHE A 485 14.00 8.07 15.28
C PHE A 485 14.15 8.58 16.71
N LEU A 486 15.08 7.99 17.48
CA LEU A 486 15.41 8.47 18.82
C LEU A 486 16.19 9.78 18.73
N SER A 487 15.74 10.80 19.47
CA SER A 487 16.57 11.99 19.65
C SER A 487 17.80 11.68 20.49
N ASP A 488 18.80 12.55 20.41
CA ASP A 488 20.07 12.42 21.13
C ASP A 488 19.92 12.35 22.64
N PHE A 489 18.79 12.79 23.19
CA PHE A 489 18.49 12.78 24.63
C PHE A 489 17.69 11.55 25.07
N SER A 490 17.42 10.62 24.14
CA SER A 490 16.54 9.50 24.39
C SER A 490 17.08 8.57 25.48
N PRO A 491 16.27 8.20 26.48
CA PRO A 491 16.64 7.21 27.47
C PRO A 491 16.66 5.79 26.92
N CYS A 492 16.20 5.56 25.69
CA CYS A 492 16.27 4.26 25.02
C CYS A 492 17.66 3.97 24.44
N ILE A 493 18.53 4.99 24.36
CA ILE A 493 19.89 4.85 23.85
C ILE A 493 20.73 3.98 24.79
N SER A 494 21.38 2.97 24.22
CA SER A 494 22.25 2.00 24.91
C SER A 494 21.61 1.34 26.13
N SER A 495 20.30 1.12 26.07
CA SER A 495 19.51 0.50 27.15
C SER A 495 18.98 -0.90 26.80
N GLY A 496 19.19 -1.36 25.56
CA GLY A 496 18.83 -2.70 25.12
C GLY A 496 19.89 -3.75 25.43
N ILE A 497 19.66 -4.94 24.91
CA ILE A 497 20.58 -6.08 24.96
C ILE A 497 20.92 -6.60 23.55
N ASP A 498 22.07 -7.26 23.37
CA ASP A 498 22.57 -7.81 22.11
C ASP A 498 22.15 -9.27 21.86
N SER A 499 22.03 -10.05 22.93
CA SER A 499 21.47 -11.41 22.94
C SER A 499 20.93 -11.79 24.31
N ILE A 500 19.86 -12.59 24.34
CA ILE A 500 19.24 -13.08 25.57
C ILE A 500 18.76 -14.53 25.37
N GLU A 501 18.87 -15.34 26.41
CA GLU A 501 18.32 -16.70 26.44
C GLU A 501 17.00 -16.69 27.21
N ILE A 502 15.91 -17.10 26.57
CA ILE A 502 14.58 -17.22 27.21
C ILE A 502 14.09 -18.65 26.96
N ALA A 503 13.73 -19.35 28.05
CA ALA A 503 13.26 -20.74 28.00
C ALA A 503 14.20 -21.70 27.22
N GLY A 504 15.51 -21.51 27.31
CA GLY A 504 16.52 -22.32 26.61
C GLY A 504 16.74 -21.97 25.14
N MET A 505 16.05 -20.94 24.62
CA MET A 505 16.23 -20.44 23.26
C MET A 505 17.01 -19.12 23.26
N LEU A 506 18.09 -19.07 22.48
CA LEU A 506 18.93 -17.88 22.33
C LEU A 506 18.38 -16.95 21.24
N TYR A 507 17.97 -15.74 21.65
CA TYR A 507 17.53 -14.67 20.76
C TYR A 507 18.69 -13.70 20.51
N ARG A 508 18.94 -13.39 19.24
CA ARG A 508 19.98 -12.44 18.82
C ARG A 508 19.34 -11.26 18.12
N MET A 509 19.85 -10.08 18.43
CA MET A 509 19.38 -8.85 17.84
C MET A 509 19.89 -8.68 16.41
N PRO A 510 19.10 -8.09 15.49
CA PRO A 510 19.56 -7.81 14.14
C PRO A 510 20.77 -6.86 14.15
N PRO A 511 21.80 -7.11 13.32
CA PRO A 511 23.02 -6.30 13.30
C PRO A 511 22.80 -4.89 12.74
N LEU A 512 21.70 -4.67 12.01
CA LEU A 512 21.30 -3.38 11.45
C LEU A 512 19.91 -3.01 11.97
N CYS A 513 19.70 -1.72 12.26
CA CYS A 513 18.38 -1.17 12.56
C CYS A 513 17.61 -0.80 11.28
N ALA A 514 16.34 -0.40 11.41
CA ALA A 514 15.53 0.04 10.27
C ALA A 514 16.16 1.22 9.51
N GLY A 515 16.88 2.10 10.21
CA GLY A 515 17.60 3.23 9.63
C GLY A 515 18.92 2.88 8.96
N GLY A 516 19.31 1.60 8.91
CA GLY A 516 20.56 1.14 8.29
C GLY A 516 21.83 1.31 9.15
N ASN A 517 21.71 1.86 10.37
CA ASN A 517 22.83 1.93 11.32
C ASN A 517 23.11 0.57 11.95
N TYR A 518 24.39 0.28 12.23
CA TYR A 518 24.83 -0.93 12.95
C TYR A 518 24.39 -0.91 14.41
N ARG A 519 24.16 -2.10 14.98
CA ARG A 519 23.95 -2.30 16.42
C ARG A 519 25.13 -3.04 17.05
N PRO A 520 25.65 -2.62 18.21
CA PRO A 520 25.42 -1.31 18.82
C PRO A 520 26.09 -0.19 18.00
N SER A 521 25.57 1.04 18.09
CA SER A 521 26.27 2.23 17.56
C SER A 521 26.53 3.27 18.66
N PRO A 522 27.80 3.68 18.88
CA PRO A 522 29.03 3.18 18.28
C PRO A 522 29.41 1.80 18.85
N ILE A 523 30.37 1.14 18.19
CA ILE A 523 30.89 -0.16 18.63
C ILE A 523 31.40 -0.07 20.08
N GLY A 524 31.04 -1.06 20.90
CA GLY A 524 31.45 -1.17 22.31
C GLY A 524 30.41 -0.67 23.31
N THR A 525 29.27 -0.14 22.85
CA THR A 525 28.11 0.17 23.70
C THR A 525 27.07 -0.94 23.65
N LYS A 526 25.87 -0.69 24.20
CA LYS A 526 24.74 -1.61 24.09
C LYS A 526 23.81 -1.15 22.96
N PRO A 527 23.04 -2.07 22.34
CA PRO A 527 22.01 -1.70 21.39
C PRO A 527 20.97 -0.75 21.99
N ASP A 528 20.33 0.05 21.13
CA ASP A 528 19.19 0.85 21.54
C ASP A 528 17.92 0.01 21.62
N ILE A 529 16.99 0.44 22.46
CA ILE A 529 15.62 -0.08 22.48
C ILE A 529 14.84 0.58 21.33
N GLY A 530 14.12 -0.21 20.54
CA GLY A 530 13.26 0.25 19.44
C GLY A 530 13.81 -0.01 18.02
N ALA A 531 13.07 0.45 17.02
CA ALA A 531 13.32 0.19 15.60
C ALA A 531 14.59 0.85 15.03
N TYR A 532 15.02 1.95 15.62
CA TYR A 532 16.13 2.77 15.14
C TYR A 532 17.26 2.81 16.16
N GLU A 533 18.48 2.71 15.66
CA GLU A 533 19.71 2.92 16.44
C GLU A 533 20.17 4.38 16.27
N ASN A 534 20.42 5.06 17.38
CA ASN A 534 21.07 6.36 17.42
C ASN A 534 22.59 6.19 17.27
N LEU A 535 23.28 7.20 16.76
CA LEU A 535 24.74 7.16 16.59
C LEU A 535 25.49 7.45 17.90
N LEU A 536 24.79 7.93 18.93
CA LEU A 536 25.34 8.19 20.26
C LEU A 536 25.32 6.92 21.11
N GLY A 537 26.45 6.61 21.74
CA GLY A 537 26.59 5.44 22.62
C GLY A 537 26.08 5.60 24.04
N SER A 538 25.43 6.72 24.30
CA SER A 538 24.69 7.01 25.52
C SER A 538 23.83 8.24 25.26
N LYS A 539 22.73 8.38 26.00
CA LYS A 539 21.90 9.59 25.96
C LYS A 539 22.76 10.82 26.25
N ALA A 540 22.60 11.87 25.46
CA ALA A 540 23.23 13.15 25.71
C ALA A 540 22.76 13.69 27.06
N LEU A 541 23.72 13.92 27.96
CA LEU A 541 23.48 14.51 29.27
C LEU A 541 23.73 16.02 29.20
N ASN A 542 22.99 16.82 29.96
CA ASN A 542 23.42 18.20 30.24
C ASN A 542 24.71 18.20 31.07
N GLU A 543 25.37 19.35 31.26
CA GLU A 543 26.63 19.50 32.03
C GLU A 543 26.60 18.92 33.46
N LYS A 544 25.43 18.52 33.99
CA LYS A 544 25.23 17.94 35.32
C LYS A 544 24.68 16.51 35.35
N GLY A 545 24.54 15.82 34.23
CA GLY A 545 24.21 14.38 34.23
C GLY A 545 22.76 14.01 34.60
N LEU A 546 21.79 14.93 34.52
CA LEU A 546 20.39 14.69 34.93
C LEU A 546 19.40 15.00 33.79
N PRO A 547 18.18 14.41 33.77
CA PRO A 547 17.10 14.86 32.88
C PRO A 547 16.88 16.35 33.08
N SER A 548 17.14 17.16 32.06
CA SER A 548 17.11 18.61 32.19
C SER A 548 15.70 19.16 32.02
N LEU A 549 15.36 20.18 32.81
CA LEU A 549 14.32 21.14 32.46
C LEU A 549 14.73 21.83 31.15
N PHE A 550 13.87 21.84 30.12
CA PHE A 550 14.18 22.51 28.84
C PHE A 550 12.94 23.04 28.12
N LEU A 551 13.14 24.13 27.39
CA LEU A 551 12.17 24.85 26.55
C LEU A 551 12.48 24.63 25.06
N ASN A 552 11.52 24.05 24.34
CA ASN A 552 11.62 23.80 22.90
C ASN A 552 11.46 25.06 22.07
N GLN A 553 11.90 24.98 20.81
CA GLN A 553 11.61 25.99 19.79
C GLN A 553 10.11 25.96 19.47
N ASN A 554 9.45 27.12 19.45
CA ASN A 554 8.03 27.23 19.13
C ASN A 554 7.78 26.79 17.67
N TYR A 555 6.62 26.19 17.40
CA TYR A 555 6.26 25.74 16.04
C TYR A 555 4.80 26.10 15.71
N PRO A 556 4.52 26.66 14.52
CA PRO A 556 5.48 27.11 13.51
C PRO A 556 6.37 28.27 14.01
N ASN A 557 7.56 28.45 13.41
CA ASN A 557 8.43 29.62 13.58
C ASN A 557 9.24 29.87 12.29
N PRO A 558 8.95 30.91 11.49
CA PRO A 558 8.00 31.99 11.76
C PRO A 558 6.54 31.53 11.88
N PHE A 559 5.71 32.27 12.62
CA PHE A 559 4.31 31.94 12.88
C PHE A 559 3.34 33.03 12.43
N ASN A 560 2.12 32.64 12.08
CA ASN A 560 0.98 33.52 11.77
C ASN A 560 -0.35 32.73 11.73
N PRO A 561 -1.40 33.08 12.51
CA PRO A 561 -1.40 34.01 13.63
C PRO A 561 -0.96 33.34 14.96
N SER A 562 -0.87 32.01 15.01
CA SER A 562 -0.56 31.26 16.24
C SER A 562 0.63 30.30 16.12
N THR A 563 1.18 29.95 17.28
CA THR A 563 2.30 29.01 17.45
C THR A 563 2.13 28.23 18.75
N VAL A 564 2.75 27.05 18.83
CA VAL A 564 2.77 26.23 20.04
C VAL A 564 4.15 26.30 20.68
N ILE A 565 4.18 26.56 21.99
CA ILE A 565 5.37 26.53 22.83
C ILE A 565 5.31 25.26 23.68
N SER A 566 6.34 24.43 23.63
CA SER A 566 6.43 23.20 24.42
C SER A 566 7.68 23.15 25.30
N TRP A 567 7.58 22.48 26.45
CA TRP A 567 8.70 22.31 27.39
C TRP A 567 8.53 21.05 28.23
N GLN A 568 9.62 20.60 28.85
CA GLN A 568 9.63 19.46 29.77
C GLN A 568 10.18 19.90 31.12
N SER A 569 9.53 19.49 32.21
CA SER A 569 10.05 19.61 33.57
C SER A 569 10.33 18.25 34.20
N PRO A 570 11.56 18.00 34.71
CA PRO A 570 11.92 16.72 35.35
C PRO A 570 11.38 16.59 36.78
N ALA A 571 10.90 17.67 37.38
CA ALA A 571 10.34 17.70 38.74
C ALA A 571 9.18 18.71 38.82
N GLY A 572 8.28 18.51 39.79
CA GLY A 572 7.18 19.44 40.05
C GLY A 572 7.69 20.78 40.59
N SER A 573 7.24 21.88 40.00
CA SER A 573 7.68 23.23 40.35
C SER A 573 6.66 24.28 39.93
N HIS A 574 6.79 25.49 40.48
CA HIS A 574 6.10 26.66 39.93
C HIS A 574 6.80 27.10 38.64
N GLN A 575 6.07 27.10 37.53
CA GLN A 575 6.61 27.31 36.18
C GLN A 575 5.94 28.54 35.55
N THR A 576 6.74 29.40 34.92
CA THR A 576 6.21 30.52 34.14
C THR A 576 6.66 30.46 32.69
N ILE A 577 5.74 30.71 31.75
CA ILE A 577 6.01 30.96 30.34
C ILE A 577 5.52 32.36 30.01
N LYS A 578 6.45 33.25 29.66
CA LYS A 578 6.16 34.64 29.34
C LYS A 578 6.73 35.02 27.98
N VAL A 579 6.04 35.88 27.25
CA VAL A 579 6.42 36.42 25.95
C VAL A 579 6.91 37.86 26.13
N PHE A 580 7.98 38.22 25.43
CA PHE A 580 8.64 39.53 25.47
C PHE A 580 8.89 40.09 24.06
N ASP A 581 8.88 41.41 23.94
CA ASP A 581 9.38 42.09 22.74
C ASP A 581 10.91 42.19 22.72
N VAL A 582 11.47 42.81 21.68
CA VAL A 582 12.93 43.01 21.53
C VAL A 582 13.55 43.95 22.57
N LEU A 583 12.73 44.77 23.24
CA LEU A 583 13.15 45.67 24.32
C LEU A 583 13.08 44.99 25.69
N GLY A 584 12.52 43.78 25.76
CA GLY A 584 12.35 43.02 27.00
C GLY A 584 11.06 43.35 27.75
N ASN A 585 10.12 44.07 27.15
CA ASN A 585 8.82 44.30 27.76
C ASN A 585 8.00 43.02 27.69
N GLU A 586 7.32 42.67 28.78
CA GLU A 586 6.42 41.53 28.83
C GLU A 586 5.15 41.82 28.03
N ILE A 587 4.86 40.96 27.06
CA ILE A 587 3.72 41.06 26.14
C ILE A 587 2.58 40.11 26.56
N ALA A 588 2.94 38.96 27.15
CA ALA A 588 1.97 37.98 27.60
C ALA A 588 2.56 37.07 28.68
N THR A 589 1.74 36.70 29.67
CA THR A 589 1.97 35.52 30.50
C THR A 589 1.06 34.41 29.99
N LEU A 590 1.65 33.29 29.57
CA LEU A 590 0.93 32.12 29.04
C LEU A 590 0.74 31.03 30.10
N VAL A 591 1.68 30.95 31.03
CA VAL A 591 1.68 30.01 32.15
C VAL A 591 2.24 30.73 33.36
N ASP A 592 1.57 30.62 34.50
CA ASP A 592 2.07 31.06 35.80
C ASP A 592 1.40 30.24 36.91
N GLU A 593 1.81 28.99 37.04
CA GLU A 593 1.19 28.05 37.97
C GLU A 593 2.16 26.93 38.38
N TYR A 594 1.79 26.23 39.45
CA TYR A 594 2.47 24.99 39.83
C TYR A 594 2.11 23.89 38.84
N LYS A 595 3.13 23.25 38.26
CA LYS A 595 2.97 22.08 37.40
C LYS A 595 3.81 20.92 37.92
N PRO A 596 3.28 19.68 37.94
CA PRO A 596 4.05 18.49 38.30
C PRO A 596 5.21 18.22 37.30
N ALA A 597 5.95 17.13 37.51
CA ALA A 597 6.90 16.67 36.50
C ALA A 597 6.13 16.22 35.25
N GLY A 598 6.61 16.56 34.05
CA GLY A 598 5.92 16.24 32.81
C GLY A 598 6.32 17.12 31.63
N ARG A 599 5.70 16.83 30.47
CA ARG A 599 5.76 17.66 29.27
C ARG A 599 4.49 18.50 29.17
N TYR A 600 4.66 19.74 28.74
CA TYR A 600 3.56 20.70 28.63
C TYR A 600 3.64 21.44 27.30
N ILE A 601 2.48 21.83 26.81
CA ILE A 601 2.32 22.68 25.64
C ILE A 601 1.42 23.86 26.01
N VAL A 602 1.65 25.02 25.39
CA VAL A 602 0.77 26.17 25.46
C VAL A 602 0.71 26.84 24.09
N GLU A 603 -0.49 27.18 23.64
CA GLU A 603 -0.69 27.93 22.40
C GLU A 603 -0.50 29.43 22.67
N PHE A 604 0.19 30.10 21.74
CA PHE A 604 0.29 31.54 21.69
C PHE A 604 -0.31 32.04 20.37
N SER A 605 -1.37 32.84 20.44
CA SER A 605 -2.03 33.44 19.28
C SER A 605 -2.13 34.96 19.43
N ILE A 606 -1.81 35.69 18.37
CA ILE A 606 -2.00 37.15 18.33
C ILE A 606 -3.48 37.54 18.31
N ASN A 607 -4.39 36.61 18.03
CA ASN A 607 -5.83 36.87 17.95
C ASN A 607 -6.55 36.64 19.29
N SER A 608 -5.86 36.10 20.30
CA SER A 608 -6.47 35.80 21.60
C SER A 608 -6.22 36.94 22.60
N GLY A 609 -7.27 37.57 23.11
CA GLY A 609 -7.22 38.65 24.12
C GLY A 609 -7.51 40.04 23.56
N GLU A 610 -8.23 40.86 24.32
CA GLU A 610 -8.48 42.28 24.00
C GLU A 610 -7.11 43.00 23.93
N ASP A 611 -6.82 43.66 22.80
CA ASP A 611 -5.63 44.50 22.51
C ASP A 611 -4.32 43.87 22.00
N ARG A 612 -4.26 42.60 21.54
CA ARG A 612 -2.98 42.02 21.02
C ARG A 612 -2.73 42.18 19.52
N ASN A 613 -2.65 43.42 19.02
CA ASN A 613 -2.22 43.68 17.63
C ASN A 613 -0.69 43.76 17.49
N LEU A 614 0.01 42.62 17.56
CA LEU A 614 1.47 42.55 17.43
C LEU A 614 1.95 42.80 15.99
N SER A 615 3.05 43.54 15.78
CA SER A 615 3.65 43.76 14.45
C SER A 615 4.51 42.57 14.01
N SER A 616 4.68 42.37 12.70
CA SER A 616 5.69 41.43 12.19
C SER A 616 7.06 41.75 12.79
N GLY A 617 7.77 40.75 13.29
CA GLY A 617 9.01 40.99 14.02
C GLY A 617 9.49 39.81 14.86
N VAL A 618 10.59 40.06 15.56
CA VAL A 618 11.18 39.09 16.49
C VAL A 618 10.60 39.29 17.88
N TYR A 619 10.21 38.20 18.50
CA TYR A 619 9.76 38.13 19.89
C TYR A 619 10.57 37.06 20.63
N PHE A 620 10.53 37.11 21.95
CA PHE A 620 11.17 36.11 22.79
C PHE A 620 10.14 35.48 23.72
N TYR A 621 10.29 34.20 24.01
CA TYR A 621 9.52 33.56 25.08
C TYR A 621 10.47 32.87 26.04
N ARG A 622 10.12 32.90 27.32
CA ARG A 622 10.99 32.48 28.41
C ARG A 622 10.26 31.54 29.35
N LEU A 623 10.91 30.42 29.63
CA LEU A 623 10.56 29.50 30.71
C LEU A 623 11.37 29.87 31.94
N LYS A 624 10.71 30.01 33.09
CA LYS A 624 11.35 30.09 34.40
C LYS A 624 10.74 29.06 35.34
N SER A 625 11.59 28.33 36.06
CA SER A 625 11.19 27.39 37.11
C SER A 625 12.31 27.25 38.13
N GLY A 626 12.09 27.78 39.34
CA GLY A 626 13.16 27.97 40.32
C GLY A 626 14.27 28.87 39.77
N ASP A 627 15.51 28.39 39.87
CA ASP A 627 16.71 29.08 39.36
C ASP A 627 16.93 28.88 37.85
N PHE A 628 16.21 27.96 37.22
CA PHE A 628 16.34 27.72 35.79
C PHE A 628 15.60 28.79 34.98
N VAL A 629 16.31 29.37 34.01
CA VAL A 629 15.75 30.30 33.02
C VAL A 629 16.25 29.92 31.64
N GLN A 630 15.34 29.67 30.70
CA GLN A 630 15.67 29.48 29.29
C GLN A 630 14.80 30.38 28.43
N THR A 631 15.43 31.10 27.51
CA THR A 631 14.76 32.01 26.57
C THR A 631 14.98 31.52 25.14
N ARG A 632 13.95 31.57 24.32
CA ARG A 632 13.96 31.21 22.89
C ARG A 632 13.38 32.35 22.07
N LYS A 633 13.78 32.41 20.80
CA LYS A 633 13.39 33.44 19.84
C LYS A 633 12.24 32.92 18.96
N MET A 634 11.21 33.71 18.73
CA MET A 634 10.15 33.45 17.75
C MET A 634 10.00 34.62 16.78
N ILE A 635 9.48 34.36 15.59
CA ILE A 635 9.34 35.34 14.51
C ILE A 635 7.87 35.35 14.09
N LEU A 636 7.24 36.52 14.18
CA LEU A 636 5.89 36.74 13.67
C LEU A 636 5.99 37.33 12.25
N ILE A 637 5.27 36.74 11.28
CA ILE A 637 5.17 37.27 9.91
C ILE A 637 3.69 37.48 9.57
N LYS A 638 3.25 38.74 9.52
CA LYS A 638 1.96 39.13 8.94
C LYS A 638 2.03 39.33 7.43
#